data_AF-A0A7J5TW04-F1
#
_entry.id   AF-A0A7J5TW04-F1
#
_cell.length_a   1.000
_cell.length_b   1.000
_cell.length_c   1.000
_cell.angle_alpha   90.00
_cell.angle_beta   90.00
_cell.angle_gamma   90.00
#
_symmetry.space_group_name_H-M   'P 1'
#
loop_
_entity.id
_entity.type
_entity.pdbx_description
1 polymer ?
#
loop_
_entity_poly.entity_id
_entity_poly.type
_entity_poly.pdbx_seq_one_letter_code
_entity_poly.pdbx_strand_id
1 'polypeptide(L)'
;MKKSTRLFRFLALLLMLMAPLFAEAQVRTRRLAAGSDLRSQGLMGNRQLVPTLSLPAVDAAPLLAEDARDDKAGRPMRFGVPRLVDVDILGTASKANMAGFRVYQYRIDAAGALSINLIFSRLQLKPGARMYLYNGDGSMLIGPITDAQNTGNREYWTDVLQGSNLTIEVQEPLAGEGASQVHLRSVVHGYKAVSKLFGQAGSCHPNMACYPDYQPQGDGVAMILLADGSRLCTGSMLNSMRQSFRSFFQSAFHCADLDDTGVLEDYELNDVQNWLVRFNYQSPTCSPSQEDLDVITLNGTTFRAGYPNSDVLLVELTQQIPAEVNTTYNGWNRGAATTSNNFGIHHPRGDVKKISFTNADTQVSGYGGFGGDTHVIAFWGGLGTTDPGSSGSPLFDGNRRVVGQLHGGPSFCGATGFSLRDYYGRFFTSWTGGGSPATRLSDWLDPDNTTNLTTDGVKPLVSGPAALSSVGTFALNTLNASVVSWSVTGAAGAVSPMSGAGNSASLTPLTSASSLTLTFSVSDGQGYPIRFTKVFDTAVTPPPANTALTLLTPSYDCATGTITFNTSGGDGSPITYSAVGVQRASANSNTGTVEAGLRADPKPLLITATQSGTTVSLSFDFGQYCTSPGSVTTTPPPSGSALALLPPTYNCGTGAITFNTSGGDGSPITYSAVGVQRASATSNTGIVEAGLRADPKPLFITATQNGVTVSVSFDFGQYCASPGSVTTTPPPSGSALALLPPTYNCGTGAITFNTAGGDGSPITYSAVGVRRTSPTSATGTVEEGLRADPKPLVISATQSGVTTSITFNFGAFCAGSARMASTELANSLNVEVLGNPTPSEWVSLRVSGLGSASLQVQTVDATGRPVADGAWTVGGTTATVAVKLGRMPGAYLLRVQSGSAVKTVRVVKNE
;
A
#
# COMPACT_ATOMS: atom_id res chain seq x y z
N MET A 1 -18.36 26.79 27.36
CA MET A 1 -17.24 25.93 27.86
C MET A 1 -17.64 24.48 28.18
N LYS A 2 -18.48 23.79 27.38
CA LYS A 2 -18.79 22.35 27.58
C LYS A 2 -18.70 21.46 26.33
N LYS A 3 -18.37 22.02 25.14
CA LYS A 3 -18.17 21.25 23.90
C LYS A 3 -16.70 20.93 23.57
N SER A 4 -15.74 21.64 24.16
CA SER A 4 -14.30 21.44 23.91
C SER A 4 -13.72 20.21 24.63
N THR A 5 -14.28 19.81 25.77
CA THR A 5 -13.76 18.71 26.60
C THR A 5 -14.12 17.31 26.08
N ARG A 6 -15.17 17.18 25.25
CA ARG A 6 -15.53 15.89 24.61
C ARG A 6 -14.70 15.60 23.37
N LEU A 7 -14.36 16.63 22.59
CA LEU A 7 -13.50 16.49 21.41
C LEU A 7 -12.06 16.14 21.81
N PHE A 8 -11.56 16.71 22.91
CA PHE A 8 -10.23 16.39 23.45
C PHE A 8 -10.12 14.95 24.01
N ARG A 9 -11.21 14.40 24.58
CA ARG A 9 -11.24 13.00 25.04
C ARG A 9 -11.35 12.00 23.89
N PHE A 10 -12.02 12.35 22.80
CA PHE A 10 -12.10 11.52 21.59
C PHE A 10 -10.78 11.54 20.80
N LEU A 11 -10.10 12.69 20.73
CA LEU A 11 -8.80 12.82 20.06
C LEU A 11 -7.65 12.19 20.88
N ALA A 12 -7.73 12.22 22.22
CA ALA A 12 -6.78 11.53 23.10
C ALA A 12 -6.93 10.00 23.05
N LEU A 13 -8.16 9.47 22.88
CA LEU A 13 -8.36 8.03 22.67
C LEU A 13 -7.85 7.58 21.29
N LEU A 14 -7.97 8.43 20.25
CA LEU A 14 -7.48 8.12 18.91
C LEU A 14 -5.95 8.25 18.78
N LEU A 15 -5.31 9.15 19.54
CA LEU A 15 -3.85 9.26 19.59
C LEU A 15 -3.18 8.14 20.41
N MET A 16 -3.86 7.55 21.41
CA MET A 16 -3.36 6.34 22.09
C MET A 16 -3.40 5.07 21.23
N LEU A 17 -4.12 5.11 20.10
CA LEU A 17 -4.16 4.03 19.09
C LEU A 17 -3.08 4.19 17.98
N MET A 18 -2.25 5.24 18.05
CA MET A 18 -1.32 5.66 16.96
C MET A 18 0.16 5.75 17.38
N ALA A 19 0.57 5.06 18.45
CA ALA A 19 2.00 4.93 18.79
C ALA A 19 2.56 3.59 18.27
N PRO A 20 3.54 3.59 17.34
CA PRO A 20 4.35 2.41 17.07
C PRO A 20 5.45 2.35 18.14
N LEU A 21 5.08 1.93 19.36
CA LEU A 21 6.04 1.42 20.33
C LEU A 21 6.06 -0.10 20.16
N PHE A 22 6.79 -0.58 19.16
CA PHE A 22 7.16 -1.99 19.10
C PHE A 22 8.33 -2.19 20.07
N ALA A 23 8.02 -2.26 21.37
CA ALA A 23 8.83 -3.07 22.26
C ALA A 23 8.38 -4.51 22.01
N GLU A 24 9.29 -5.37 21.55
CA GLU A 24 9.01 -6.78 21.43
C GLU A 24 8.59 -7.33 22.80
N ALA A 25 7.29 -7.62 22.96
CA ALA A 25 6.69 -8.11 24.20
C ALA A 25 7.02 -9.59 24.47
N GLN A 26 8.09 -10.12 23.88
CA GLN A 26 8.46 -11.53 23.98
C GLN A 26 9.73 -11.70 24.81
N VAL A 27 9.69 -12.65 25.74
CA VAL A 27 10.85 -12.96 26.58
C VAL A 27 11.56 -14.17 26.00
N ARG A 28 12.78 -13.93 25.56
CA ARG A 28 13.64 -14.93 24.93
C ARG A 28 14.64 -15.47 25.96
N THR A 29 14.75 -16.78 26.02
CA THR A 29 15.93 -17.44 26.59
C THR A 29 16.88 -17.69 25.44
N ARG A 30 18.18 -17.44 25.62
CA ARG A 30 19.17 -17.65 24.56
C ARG A 30 20.45 -18.24 25.11
N ARG A 31 21.10 -19.06 24.28
CA ARG A 31 22.47 -19.52 24.53
C ARG A 31 23.47 -18.45 24.07
N LEU A 32 24.46 -18.19 24.90
CA LEU A 32 25.63 -17.40 24.56
C LEU A 32 26.84 -18.34 24.46
N ALA A 33 27.86 -17.94 23.72
CA ALA A 33 29.13 -18.67 23.73
C ALA A 33 29.69 -18.69 25.16
N ALA A 34 30.22 -19.83 25.63
CA ALA A 34 30.76 -19.92 26.97
C ALA A 34 31.86 -18.86 27.18
N GLY A 35 31.78 -18.10 28.27
CA GLY A 35 32.69 -16.98 28.53
C GLY A 35 32.41 -15.71 27.72
N SER A 36 31.22 -15.58 27.10
CA SER A 36 30.79 -14.35 26.45
C SER A 36 30.85 -13.16 27.41
N ASP A 37 31.42 -12.04 26.94
CA ASP A 37 31.37 -10.80 27.70
C ASP A 37 29.93 -10.27 27.71
N LEU A 38 29.25 -10.44 28.84
CA LEU A 38 27.87 -9.96 29.05
C LEU A 38 27.72 -8.45 28.79
N ARG A 39 28.81 -7.66 28.84
CA ARG A 39 28.78 -6.23 28.47
C ARG A 39 28.46 -6.01 26.99
N SER A 40 28.81 -6.96 26.12
CA SER A 40 28.38 -6.94 24.71
C SER A 40 26.87 -7.07 24.55
N GLN A 41 26.18 -7.62 25.55
CA GLN A 41 24.72 -7.72 25.63
C GLN A 41 24.09 -6.51 26.32
N GLY A 42 24.86 -5.45 26.58
CA GLY A 42 24.41 -4.26 27.31
C GLY A 42 24.26 -4.45 28.82
N LEU A 43 24.81 -5.54 29.38
CA LEU A 43 24.77 -5.83 30.82
C LEU A 43 25.97 -5.22 31.54
N MET A 44 25.87 -5.02 32.85
CA MET A 44 26.93 -4.36 33.64
C MET A 44 28.20 -5.22 33.79
N GLY A 45 28.15 -6.50 33.44
CA GLY A 45 29.24 -7.47 33.61
C GLY A 45 29.39 -7.91 35.08
N ASN A 46 30.37 -8.79 35.34
CA ASN A 46 30.52 -9.43 36.64
C ASN A 46 31.13 -8.47 37.68
N ARG A 47 30.44 -8.25 38.81
CA ARG A 47 30.93 -7.42 39.92
C ARG A 47 31.54 -8.27 41.02
N GLN A 48 32.61 -7.78 41.64
CA GLN A 48 33.35 -8.51 42.68
C GLN A 48 32.54 -8.68 43.99
N LEU A 49 31.54 -7.83 44.24
CA LEU A 49 30.67 -7.85 45.42
C LEU A 49 29.22 -7.63 44.99
N VAL A 50 28.47 -8.72 44.81
CA VAL A 50 27.03 -8.72 44.53
C VAL A 50 26.30 -9.37 45.71
N PRO A 51 25.30 -8.72 46.33
CA PRO A 51 24.44 -9.33 47.34
C PRO A 51 23.90 -10.67 46.84
N THR A 52 24.05 -11.70 47.67
CA THR A 52 23.82 -13.09 47.26
C THR A 52 22.88 -13.78 48.24
N LEU A 53 21.83 -14.40 47.71
CA LEU A 53 21.03 -15.39 48.43
C LEU A 53 21.68 -16.77 48.30
N SER A 54 22.15 -17.33 49.40
CA SER A 54 22.69 -18.70 49.43
C SER A 54 21.65 -19.70 49.94
N LEU A 55 21.31 -20.68 49.11
CA LEU A 55 20.39 -21.76 49.39
C LEU A 55 21.18 -23.08 49.52
N PRO A 56 20.97 -23.87 50.59
CA PRO A 56 21.65 -25.17 50.75
C PRO A 56 21.25 -26.18 49.68
N ALA A 57 22.02 -27.26 49.56
CA ALA A 57 21.66 -28.37 48.68
C ALA A 57 20.35 -29.06 49.11
N VAL A 58 19.64 -29.59 48.13
CA VAL A 58 18.45 -30.42 48.33
C VAL A 58 18.88 -31.89 48.39
N ASP A 59 18.29 -32.66 49.31
CA ASP A 59 18.42 -34.12 49.30
C ASP A 59 17.53 -34.70 48.18
N ALA A 60 18.15 -35.06 47.06
CA ALA A 60 17.45 -35.51 45.87
C ALA A 60 16.95 -36.97 45.97
N ALA A 61 17.53 -37.81 46.84
CA ALA A 61 17.18 -39.23 46.92
C ALA A 61 15.71 -39.49 47.27
N PRO A 62 15.12 -38.88 48.32
CA PRO A 62 13.70 -39.05 48.61
C PRO A 62 12.80 -38.49 47.50
N LEU A 63 13.18 -37.37 46.89
CA LEU A 63 12.42 -36.74 45.79
C LEU A 63 12.37 -37.64 44.55
N LEU A 64 13.48 -38.30 44.20
CA LEU A 64 13.51 -39.27 43.10
C LEU A 64 12.64 -40.51 43.38
N ALA A 65 12.56 -40.94 44.65
CA ALA A 65 11.68 -42.04 45.05
C ALA A 65 10.19 -41.65 45.00
N GLU A 66 9.86 -40.40 45.36
CA GLU A 66 8.52 -39.82 45.15
C GLU A 66 8.19 -39.74 43.66
N ASP A 67 9.10 -39.22 42.84
CA ASP A 67 8.89 -39.07 41.40
C ASP A 67 8.57 -40.42 40.72
N ALA A 68 9.20 -41.50 41.17
CA ALA A 68 8.91 -42.85 40.65
C ALA A 68 7.52 -43.37 41.04
N ARG A 69 6.89 -42.83 42.08
CA ARG A 69 5.49 -43.11 42.44
C ARG A 69 4.55 -42.22 41.64
N ASP A 70 4.87 -40.94 41.52
CA ASP A 70 4.15 -39.96 40.70
C ASP A 70 4.04 -40.42 39.25
N ASP A 71 5.14 -40.90 38.66
CA ASP A 71 5.19 -41.43 37.30
C ASP A 71 4.19 -42.59 37.10
N LYS A 72 4.16 -43.55 38.04
CA LYS A 72 3.20 -44.66 38.00
C LYS A 72 1.75 -44.23 38.20
N ALA A 73 1.54 -43.11 38.89
CA ALA A 73 0.23 -42.49 39.07
C ALA A 73 -0.15 -41.58 37.89
N GLY A 74 0.70 -41.44 36.86
CA GLY A 74 0.43 -40.55 35.73
C GLY A 74 0.54 -39.06 36.06
N ARG A 75 1.17 -38.68 37.17
CA ARG A 75 1.35 -37.28 37.55
C ARG A 75 2.38 -36.59 36.65
N PRO A 76 2.22 -35.28 36.37
CA PRO A 76 3.16 -34.54 35.52
C PRO A 76 4.61 -34.64 36.02
N MET A 77 5.57 -34.69 35.10
CA MET A 77 6.98 -34.89 35.45
C MET A 77 7.51 -33.74 36.31
N ARG A 78 7.94 -34.03 37.54
CA ARG A 78 8.68 -33.10 38.40
C ARG A 78 10.18 -33.11 38.06
N PHE A 79 10.81 -31.94 37.97
CA PHE A 79 12.26 -31.79 37.76
C PHE A 79 12.96 -30.97 38.85
N GLY A 80 12.21 -30.19 39.61
CA GLY A 80 12.73 -29.34 40.66
C GLY A 80 11.82 -29.31 41.88
N VAL A 81 12.27 -28.59 42.91
CA VAL A 81 11.47 -28.31 44.11
C VAL A 81 11.46 -26.81 44.35
N PRO A 82 10.27 -26.17 44.51
CA PRO A 82 10.19 -24.76 44.82
C PRO A 82 10.70 -24.50 46.25
N ARG A 83 11.60 -23.53 46.40
CA ARG A 83 12.08 -23.07 47.71
C ARG A 83 11.57 -21.66 47.96
N LEU A 84 10.65 -21.53 48.91
CA LEU A 84 10.08 -20.25 49.29
C LEU A 84 11.15 -19.32 49.87
N VAL A 85 11.12 -18.07 49.41
CA VAL A 85 11.99 -16.98 49.81
C VAL A 85 11.17 -15.69 49.85
N ASP A 86 11.65 -14.68 50.55
CA ASP A 86 10.98 -13.39 50.69
C ASP A 86 12.03 -12.29 50.47
N VAL A 87 12.17 -11.84 49.21
CA VAL A 87 13.24 -10.91 48.83
C VAL A 87 12.71 -9.79 47.95
N ASP A 88 12.76 -8.57 48.47
CA ASP A 88 12.72 -7.35 47.65
C ASP A 88 14.08 -7.16 46.96
N ILE A 89 14.14 -7.49 45.68
CA ILE A 89 15.37 -7.48 44.90
C ILE A 89 15.94 -6.07 44.81
N LEU A 90 15.12 -5.04 44.54
CA LEU A 90 15.62 -3.68 44.34
C LEU A 90 16.02 -3.00 45.67
N GLY A 91 15.41 -3.43 46.77
CA GLY A 91 15.80 -3.04 48.12
C GLY A 91 17.16 -3.59 48.55
N THR A 92 17.49 -4.81 48.12
CA THR A 92 18.67 -5.57 48.59
C THR A 92 19.85 -5.61 47.62
N ALA A 93 19.60 -5.44 46.32
CA ALA A 93 20.62 -5.51 45.27
C ALA A 93 21.71 -4.45 45.39
N SER A 94 22.88 -4.76 44.83
CA SER A 94 23.91 -3.75 44.59
C SER A 94 23.41 -2.75 43.54
N LYS A 95 23.78 -1.47 43.67
CA LYS A 95 23.30 -0.38 42.81
C LYS A 95 24.46 0.30 42.09
N ALA A 96 24.27 0.69 40.83
CA ALA A 96 25.17 1.59 40.12
C ALA A 96 24.52 2.22 38.88
N ASN A 97 25.16 3.26 38.33
CA ASN A 97 24.70 3.89 37.11
C ASN A 97 25.51 3.39 35.91
N MET A 98 24.84 3.07 34.80
CA MET A 98 25.45 2.67 33.53
C MET A 98 24.57 3.11 32.37
N ALA A 99 25.16 3.82 31.39
CA ALA A 99 24.51 4.17 30.13
C ALA A 99 23.09 4.78 30.26
N GLY A 100 22.86 5.64 31.26
CA GLY A 100 21.55 6.29 31.49
C GLY A 100 20.56 5.47 32.32
N PHE A 101 20.97 4.30 32.83
CA PHE A 101 20.20 3.45 33.72
C PHE A 101 20.80 3.42 35.13
N ARG A 102 19.94 3.30 36.13
CA ARG A 102 20.27 2.73 37.43
C ARG A 102 20.13 1.22 37.33
N VAL A 103 21.23 0.51 37.50
CA VAL A 103 21.33 -0.93 37.41
C VAL A 103 21.40 -1.54 38.82
N TYR A 104 20.58 -2.56 39.03
CA TYR A 104 20.52 -3.38 40.23
C TYR A 104 21.02 -4.78 39.88
N GLN A 105 21.94 -5.34 40.65
CA GLN A 105 22.39 -6.73 40.52
C GLN A 105 22.22 -7.49 41.83
N TYR A 106 21.61 -8.67 41.74
CA TYR A 106 21.38 -9.61 42.85
C TYR A 106 21.66 -11.04 42.40
N ARG A 107 22.39 -11.82 43.22
CA ARG A 107 22.80 -13.20 42.89
C ARG A 107 22.05 -14.22 43.73
N ILE A 108 21.82 -15.39 43.16
CA ILE A 108 21.24 -16.56 43.82
C ILE A 108 22.22 -17.72 43.62
N ASP A 109 22.64 -18.32 44.73
CA ASP A 109 23.51 -19.48 44.78
C ASP A 109 22.72 -20.64 45.40
N ALA A 110 22.26 -21.58 44.59
CA ALA A 110 21.57 -22.78 45.05
C ALA A 110 22.51 -23.98 44.97
N ALA A 111 23.19 -24.28 46.08
CA ALA A 111 24.24 -25.29 46.12
C ALA A 111 23.75 -26.64 45.59
N GLY A 112 24.45 -27.24 44.62
CA GLY A 112 24.07 -28.53 44.04
C GLY A 112 22.85 -28.51 43.11
N ALA A 113 22.18 -27.36 42.91
CA ALA A 113 21.12 -27.26 41.93
C ALA A 113 21.67 -27.45 40.51
N LEU A 114 20.88 -28.10 39.68
CA LEU A 114 21.23 -28.40 38.31
C LEU A 114 20.60 -27.37 37.36
N SER A 115 19.42 -26.85 37.71
CA SER A 115 18.78 -25.65 37.14
C SER A 115 18.27 -24.74 38.23
N ILE A 116 18.06 -23.49 37.83
CA ILE A 116 17.29 -22.51 38.58
C ILE A 116 16.27 -21.85 37.65
N ASN A 117 15.03 -21.73 38.12
CA ASN A 117 14.03 -20.79 37.63
C ASN A 117 13.37 -20.08 38.82
N LEU A 118 12.83 -18.90 38.57
CA LEU A 118 12.34 -17.99 39.60
C LEU A 118 10.85 -17.74 39.47
N ILE A 119 10.21 -17.54 40.62
CA ILE A 119 8.82 -17.13 40.72
C ILE A 119 8.76 -15.82 41.50
N PHE A 120 8.29 -14.77 40.83
CA PHE A 120 8.06 -13.47 41.43
C PHE A 120 6.60 -13.35 41.86
N SER A 121 6.35 -13.01 43.12
CA SER A 121 5.01 -12.60 43.57
C SER A 121 4.70 -11.14 43.22
N ARG A 122 5.72 -10.41 42.75
CA ARG A 122 5.56 -9.06 42.22
C ARG A 122 6.63 -8.72 41.21
N LEU A 123 6.25 -8.59 39.95
CA LEU A 123 7.03 -7.99 38.90
C LEU A 123 6.22 -6.84 38.30
N GLN A 124 6.65 -5.62 38.59
CA GLN A 124 6.11 -4.41 37.99
C GLN A 124 7.30 -3.55 37.57
N LEU A 125 7.73 -3.66 36.32
CA LEU A 125 8.80 -2.84 35.78
C LEU A 125 8.25 -1.48 35.35
N LYS A 126 8.96 -0.39 35.65
CA LYS A 126 8.56 0.94 35.17
C LYS A 126 8.76 1.04 33.64
N PRO A 127 8.04 1.93 32.92
CA PRO A 127 8.22 2.12 31.49
C PRO A 127 9.68 2.30 31.08
N GLY A 128 10.15 1.46 30.15
CA GLY A 128 11.52 1.46 29.65
C GLY A 128 12.55 0.73 30.52
N ALA A 129 12.15 0.21 31.68
CA ALA A 129 13.00 -0.68 32.47
C ALA A 129 13.12 -2.07 31.84
N ARG A 130 14.24 -2.72 32.10
CA ARG A 130 14.59 -4.04 31.55
C ARG A 130 15.16 -4.91 32.65
N MET A 131 14.75 -6.17 32.70
CA MET A 131 15.29 -7.18 33.59
C MET A 131 15.89 -8.33 32.78
N TYR A 132 17.04 -8.82 33.22
CA TYR A 132 17.77 -9.92 32.63
C TYR A 132 18.13 -10.93 33.70
N LEU A 133 18.15 -12.21 33.33
CA LEU A 133 18.64 -13.28 34.19
C LEU A 133 19.67 -14.08 33.43
N TYR A 134 20.82 -14.34 34.05
CA TYR A 134 21.87 -15.15 33.43
C TYR A 134 22.50 -16.09 34.44
N ASN A 135 22.96 -17.24 33.95
CA ASN A 135 23.61 -18.24 34.79
C ASN A 135 25.06 -17.87 35.10
N GLY A 136 25.65 -18.54 36.09
CA GLY A 136 26.97 -18.19 36.62
C GLY A 136 28.13 -18.22 35.62
N ASP A 137 28.06 -19.03 34.57
CA ASP A 137 29.09 -19.09 33.51
C ASP A 137 28.80 -18.16 32.31
N GLY A 138 27.67 -17.44 32.35
CA GLY A 138 27.24 -16.50 31.30
C GLY A 138 26.87 -17.18 29.98
N SER A 139 26.66 -18.50 29.97
CA SER A 139 26.30 -19.26 28.76
C SER A 139 24.80 -19.20 28.42
N MET A 140 23.96 -18.73 29.35
CA MET A 140 22.53 -18.52 29.12
C MET A 140 22.05 -17.17 29.62
N LEU A 141 21.10 -16.60 28.89
CA LEU A 141 20.48 -15.31 29.19
C LEU A 141 18.98 -15.34 28.90
N ILE A 142 18.17 -15.00 29.89
CA ILE A 142 16.75 -14.68 29.76
C ILE A 142 16.60 -13.16 29.67
N GLY A 143 15.86 -12.69 28.67
CA GLY A 143 15.41 -11.31 28.56
C GLY A 143 15.84 -10.59 27.26
N PRO A 144 15.51 -9.29 27.16
CA PRO A 144 14.96 -8.45 28.22
C PRO A 144 13.52 -8.83 28.59
N ILE A 145 13.24 -8.86 29.89
CA ILE A 145 11.89 -8.74 30.43
C ILE A 145 11.64 -7.24 30.64
N THR A 146 10.51 -6.72 30.20
CA THR A 146 10.21 -5.28 30.17
C THR A 146 8.86 -4.99 30.80
N ASP A 147 8.45 -3.71 30.84
CA ASP A 147 7.13 -3.33 31.32
C ASP A 147 5.96 -3.90 30.49
N ALA A 148 6.25 -4.44 29.29
CA ALA A 148 5.27 -5.20 28.50
C ALA A 148 4.86 -6.54 29.15
N GLN A 149 5.68 -7.08 30.06
CA GLN A 149 5.36 -8.31 30.82
C GLN A 149 4.70 -8.04 32.18
N ASN A 150 4.34 -6.80 32.48
CA ASN A 150 3.60 -6.50 33.70
C ASN A 150 2.20 -7.12 33.64
N THR A 151 1.99 -8.18 34.40
CA THR A 151 0.71 -8.90 34.50
C THR A 151 -0.26 -8.18 35.45
N GLY A 152 -1.56 -8.42 35.29
CA GLY A 152 -2.60 -7.82 36.14
C GLY A 152 -2.50 -8.24 37.62
N ASN A 153 -2.13 -9.51 37.87
CA ASN A 153 -1.85 -10.05 39.20
C ASN A 153 -0.42 -9.74 39.71
N ARG A 154 0.44 -9.20 38.84
CA ARG A 154 1.86 -8.89 39.08
C ARG A 154 2.73 -10.11 39.34
N GLU A 155 2.23 -11.33 39.16
CA GLU A 155 3.07 -12.52 39.29
C GLU A 155 3.81 -12.81 37.98
N TYR A 156 4.99 -13.41 38.06
CA TYR A 156 5.80 -13.73 36.88
C TYR A 156 6.72 -14.94 37.11
N TRP A 157 6.74 -15.84 36.14
CA TRP A 157 7.63 -17.02 36.12
C TRP A 157 8.71 -16.84 35.08
N THR A 158 9.92 -17.28 35.40
CA THR A 158 11.03 -17.29 34.44
C THR A 158 11.15 -18.67 33.80
N ASP A 159 11.78 -18.70 32.62
CA ASP A 159 12.30 -19.94 32.06
C ASP A 159 13.41 -20.53 32.94
N VAL A 160 13.87 -21.72 32.57
CA VAL A 160 14.90 -22.50 33.25
C VAL A 160 16.29 -22.08 32.77
N LEU A 161 17.16 -21.71 33.72
CA LEU A 161 18.59 -21.50 33.50
C LEU A 161 19.39 -22.70 34.03
N GLN A 162 20.39 -23.17 33.27
CA GLN A 162 21.26 -24.26 33.72
C GLN A 162 22.26 -23.77 34.76
N GLY A 163 22.55 -24.63 35.73
CA GLY A 163 23.56 -24.41 36.76
C GLY A 163 22.98 -24.11 38.15
N SER A 164 23.89 -24.01 39.12
CA SER A 164 23.60 -23.76 40.53
C SER A 164 23.67 -22.28 40.93
N ASN A 165 23.87 -21.39 39.95
CA ASN A 165 24.04 -19.96 40.17
C ASN A 165 23.30 -19.15 39.09
N LEU A 166 22.61 -18.11 39.52
CA LEU A 166 21.88 -17.17 38.68
C LEU A 166 22.08 -15.74 39.18
N THR A 167 22.25 -14.78 38.26
CA THR A 167 22.22 -13.35 38.57
C THR A 167 21.01 -12.68 37.93
N ILE A 168 20.30 -11.87 38.71
CA ILE A 168 19.22 -10.98 38.27
C ILE A 168 19.82 -9.58 38.09
N GLU A 169 19.68 -9.02 36.90
CA GLU A 169 20.06 -7.63 36.59
C GLU A 169 18.83 -6.82 36.16
N VAL A 170 18.50 -5.77 36.91
CA VAL A 170 17.42 -4.84 36.55
C VAL A 170 18.02 -3.50 36.17
N GLN A 171 17.73 -3.03 34.96
CA GLN A 171 18.15 -1.75 34.41
C GLN A 171 16.95 -0.80 34.40
N GLU A 172 16.94 0.16 35.31
CA GLU A 172 15.87 1.13 35.46
C GLU A 172 16.32 2.50 34.90
N PRO A 173 15.63 3.07 33.89
CA PRO A 173 16.00 4.39 33.35
C PRO A 173 16.12 5.46 34.44
N LEU A 174 17.13 6.33 34.35
CA LEU A 174 17.24 7.46 35.28
C LEU A 174 16.15 8.52 35.06
N ALA A 175 15.60 8.60 33.85
CA ALA A 175 14.48 9.45 33.48
C ALA A 175 13.11 8.73 33.58
N GLY A 176 12.02 9.49 33.54
CA GLY A 176 10.64 8.96 33.59
C GLY A 176 10.06 8.82 34.99
N GLU A 177 8.72 8.78 35.08
CA GLU A 177 7.98 8.64 36.34
C GLU A 177 7.78 7.18 36.76
N GLY A 178 7.49 6.95 38.04
CA GLY A 178 7.28 5.63 38.63
C GLY A 178 8.55 4.92 39.09
N ALA A 179 8.37 3.78 39.75
CA ALA A 179 9.45 2.93 40.25
C ALA A 179 9.11 1.46 40.00
N SER A 180 10.11 0.67 39.64
CA SER A 180 9.96 -0.75 39.47
C SER A 180 9.78 -1.46 40.83
N GLN A 181 9.10 -2.60 40.85
CA GLN A 181 8.92 -3.47 42.01
C GLN A 181 9.27 -4.90 41.57
N VAL A 182 10.24 -5.52 42.24
CA VAL A 182 10.71 -6.87 41.92
C VAL A 182 10.83 -7.66 43.22
N HIS A 183 9.82 -8.48 43.49
CA HIS A 183 9.71 -9.29 44.70
C HIS A 183 9.75 -10.78 44.37
N LEU A 184 10.78 -11.46 44.86
CA LEU A 184 10.99 -12.88 44.64
C LEU A 184 10.30 -13.70 45.73
N ARG A 185 9.48 -14.67 45.32
CA ARG A 185 8.74 -15.59 46.22
C ARG A 185 9.34 -17.00 46.25
N SER A 186 9.89 -17.47 45.14
CA SER A 186 10.42 -18.83 45.07
C SER A 186 11.63 -18.94 44.16
N VAL A 187 12.59 -19.75 44.58
CA VAL A 187 13.68 -20.26 43.76
C VAL A 187 13.41 -21.75 43.54
N VAL A 188 13.11 -22.16 42.32
CA VAL A 188 12.95 -23.57 41.99
C VAL A 188 14.34 -24.20 41.85
N HIS A 189 14.60 -25.19 42.69
CA HIS A 189 15.86 -25.94 42.73
C HIS A 189 15.72 -27.20 41.88
N GLY A 190 16.26 -27.18 40.66
CA GLY A 190 16.29 -28.36 39.80
C GLY A 190 17.24 -29.42 40.34
N TYR A 191 16.73 -30.62 40.64
CA TYR A 191 17.54 -31.75 41.13
C TYR A 191 17.64 -32.89 40.11
N LYS A 192 16.93 -32.79 38.98
CA LYS A 192 17.21 -33.56 37.77
C LYS A 192 18.17 -32.75 36.91
N ALA A 193 19.23 -33.39 36.41
CA ALA A 193 20.32 -32.65 35.76
C ALA A 193 19.82 -31.82 34.58
N VAL A 194 20.55 -30.77 34.18
CA VAL A 194 20.10 -29.85 33.12
C VAL A 194 20.94 -29.96 31.86
N SER A 195 22.13 -30.57 31.96
CA SER A 195 22.61 -31.47 30.90
C SER A 195 21.68 -32.68 30.67
N LYS A 196 20.58 -32.75 31.43
CA LYS A 196 19.55 -33.79 31.49
C LYS A 196 18.12 -33.19 31.64
N LEU A 197 17.86 -31.96 31.21
CA LEU A 197 16.49 -31.58 30.81
C LEU A 197 16.43 -31.79 29.30
N PHE A 198 17.45 -31.29 28.62
CA PHE A 198 17.91 -31.80 27.35
C PHE A 198 18.61 -33.18 27.46
N GLY A 199 18.39 -34.06 26.49
CA GLY A 199 19.03 -35.38 26.38
C GLY A 199 18.55 -36.46 27.36
N GLN A 200 17.39 -36.30 28.00
CA GLN A 200 16.79 -37.35 28.86
C GLN A 200 15.77 -38.22 28.18
N ALA A 201 15.23 -37.78 27.06
CA ALA A 201 14.35 -38.63 26.26
C ALA A 201 15.05 -39.97 26.01
N GLY A 202 14.32 -41.08 26.12
CA GLY A 202 14.87 -42.36 25.72
C GLY A 202 15.45 -42.33 24.30
N SER A 203 16.51 -43.09 24.04
CA SER A 203 17.29 -43.00 22.79
C SER A 203 16.53 -43.40 21.52
N CYS A 204 15.33 -43.99 21.66
CA CYS A 204 14.48 -44.37 20.54
C CYS A 204 13.70 -43.20 19.93
N HIS A 205 13.60 -42.06 20.62
CA HIS A 205 12.84 -40.90 20.15
C HIS A 205 13.63 -40.09 19.13
N PRO A 206 13.20 -40.02 17.86
CA PRO A 206 13.86 -39.16 16.90
C PRO A 206 13.56 -37.69 17.17
N ASN A 207 14.54 -36.83 16.90
CA ASN A 207 14.34 -35.38 16.95
C ASN A 207 13.34 -34.93 15.88
N MET A 208 12.56 -33.88 16.18
CA MET A 208 11.66 -33.26 15.19
C MET A 208 12.39 -32.88 13.88
N ALA A 209 13.65 -32.42 13.97
CA ALA A 209 14.49 -32.08 12.83
C ALA A 209 14.80 -33.24 11.87
N CYS A 210 14.54 -34.50 12.26
CA CYS A 210 14.62 -35.64 11.35
C CYS A 210 13.45 -35.70 10.34
N TYR A 211 12.36 -34.97 10.61
CA TYR A 211 11.09 -35.06 9.87
C TYR A 211 10.57 -33.66 9.46
N PRO A 212 11.28 -32.95 8.57
CA PRO A 212 10.94 -31.58 8.18
C PRO A 212 9.53 -31.45 7.57
N ASP A 213 9.03 -32.49 6.91
CA ASP A 213 7.67 -32.50 6.35
C ASP A 213 6.57 -32.41 7.43
N TYR A 214 6.90 -32.70 8.69
CA TYR A 214 6.01 -32.62 9.85
C TYR A 214 6.25 -31.35 10.68
N GLN A 215 7.21 -30.51 10.28
CA GLN A 215 7.54 -29.27 10.98
C GLN A 215 6.32 -28.35 11.15
N PRO A 216 5.40 -28.19 10.17
CA PRO A 216 4.21 -27.38 10.40
C PRO A 216 3.39 -27.83 11.60
N GLN A 217 3.22 -29.15 11.84
CA GLN A 217 2.50 -29.63 13.02
C GLN A 217 3.32 -29.37 14.29
N GLY A 218 4.64 -29.60 14.21
CA GLY A 218 5.57 -29.37 15.29
C GLY A 218 5.63 -27.92 15.73
N ASP A 219 5.52 -26.94 14.82
CA ASP A 219 5.54 -25.50 15.14
C ASP A 219 4.40 -25.07 16.08
N GLY A 220 3.29 -25.83 16.11
CA GLY A 220 2.19 -25.61 17.05
C GLY A 220 2.36 -26.29 18.42
N VAL A 221 3.36 -27.16 18.58
CA VAL A 221 3.62 -27.91 19.84
C VAL A 221 4.65 -27.20 20.69
N ALA A 222 4.37 -27.06 21.98
CA ALA A 222 5.24 -26.39 22.94
C ALA A 222 5.30 -27.11 24.29
N MET A 223 6.38 -26.89 25.03
CA MET A 223 6.54 -27.39 26.40
C MET A 223 5.90 -26.40 27.39
N ILE A 224 5.37 -26.91 28.48
CA ILE A 224 4.72 -26.15 29.55
C ILE A 224 5.51 -26.33 30.84
N LEU A 225 5.84 -25.24 31.52
CA LEU A 225 6.17 -25.24 32.94
C LEU A 225 4.91 -24.92 33.73
N LEU A 226 4.54 -25.82 34.65
CA LEU A 226 3.35 -25.67 35.48
C LEU A 226 3.53 -24.59 36.57
N ALA A 227 2.46 -24.30 37.31
CA ALA A 227 2.34 -23.14 38.21
C ALA A 227 3.39 -23.09 39.34
N ASP A 228 3.88 -24.23 39.82
CA ASP A 228 4.95 -24.26 40.82
C ASP A 228 6.35 -24.12 40.21
N GLY A 229 6.43 -24.01 38.89
CA GLY A 229 7.66 -23.93 38.10
C GLY A 229 8.52 -25.19 38.17
N SER A 230 8.00 -26.30 38.71
CA SER A 230 8.77 -27.50 39.07
C SER A 230 8.37 -28.74 38.28
N ARG A 231 7.24 -28.67 37.57
CA ARG A 231 6.70 -29.75 36.73
C ARG A 231 6.53 -29.35 35.27
N LEU A 232 6.56 -30.35 34.39
CA LEU A 232 6.49 -30.19 32.94
C LEU A 232 5.35 -31.00 32.31
N CYS A 233 4.71 -30.38 31.33
CA CYS A 233 3.80 -31.02 30.39
C CYS A 233 4.08 -30.53 28.96
N THR A 234 3.33 -31.05 28.00
CA THR A 234 3.29 -30.59 26.61
C THR A 234 1.90 -30.04 26.28
N GLY A 235 1.82 -29.20 25.25
CA GLY A 235 0.54 -28.85 24.64
C GLY A 235 0.66 -28.48 23.17
N SER A 236 -0.48 -28.19 22.55
CA SER A 236 -0.58 -27.81 21.14
C SER A 236 -1.54 -26.64 20.93
N MET A 237 -1.13 -25.68 20.10
CA MET A 237 -2.01 -24.65 19.55
C MET A 237 -3.09 -25.31 18.70
N LEU A 238 -4.34 -24.87 18.82
CA LEU A 238 -5.47 -25.37 18.04
C LEU A 238 -6.10 -24.28 17.19
N ASN A 239 -6.46 -24.63 15.96
CA ASN A 239 -7.29 -23.80 15.10
C ASN A 239 -8.76 -23.85 15.55
N SER A 240 -9.55 -22.85 15.18
CA SER A 240 -11.00 -22.80 15.37
C SER A 240 -11.72 -22.72 14.03
N MET A 241 -13.02 -23.01 14.00
CA MET A 241 -13.88 -22.88 12.82
C MET A 241 -13.98 -21.43 12.31
N ARG A 242 -13.74 -20.44 13.17
CA ARG A 242 -13.65 -19.03 12.76
C ARG A 242 -12.26 -18.68 12.21
N GLN A 243 -11.25 -19.51 12.47
CA GLN A 243 -9.85 -19.26 12.18
C GLN A 243 -9.42 -17.87 12.68
N SER A 244 -9.85 -17.53 13.89
CA SER A 244 -9.62 -16.22 14.51
C SER A 244 -8.19 -16.04 15.04
N PHE A 245 -7.39 -17.12 15.00
CA PHE A 245 -6.04 -17.17 15.57
C PHE A 245 -5.99 -16.76 17.04
N ARG A 246 -7.10 -16.99 17.77
CA ARG A 246 -7.09 -17.00 19.23
C ARG A 246 -6.14 -18.08 19.71
N SER A 247 -5.32 -17.76 20.70
CA SER A 247 -4.24 -18.58 21.22
C SER A 247 -4.74 -19.74 22.10
N PHE A 248 -5.70 -20.50 21.58
CA PHE A 248 -6.18 -21.74 22.18
C PHE A 248 -5.07 -22.79 22.18
N PHE A 249 -4.80 -23.34 23.35
CA PHE A 249 -3.71 -24.25 23.59
C PHE A 249 -4.25 -25.46 24.39
N GLN A 250 -4.20 -26.63 23.78
CA GLN A 250 -4.63 -27.89 24.37
C GLN A 250 -3.51 -28.51 25.19
N SER A 251 -3.85 -29.02 26.37
CA SER A 251 -3.00 -29.89 27.19
C SER A 251 -3.88 -30.94 27.87
N ALA A 252 -3.37 -31.60 28.91
CA ALA A 252 -4.08 -32.62 29.66
C ALA A 252 -4.71 -32.10 30.96
N PHE A 253 -5.82 -32.66 31.37
CA PHE A 253 -6.53 -32.28 32.60
C PHE A 253 -5.68 -32.57 33.84
N HIS A 254 -5.02 -33.73 33.90
CA HIS A 254 -4.10 -34.09 35.00
C HIS A 254 -2.84 -33.19 35.09
N CYS A 255 -2.57 -32.34 34.09
CA CYS A 255 -1.55 -31.31 34.20
C CYS A 255 -2.01 -30.11 35.06
N ALA A 256 -3.32 -29.94 35.23
CA ALA A 256 -3.92 -28.91 36.08
C ALA A 256 -4.43 -29.49 37.41
N ASP A 257 -4.97 -30.72 37.39
CA ASP A 257 -5.43 -31.47 38.56
C ASP A 257 -4.25 -32.22 39.21
N LEU A 258 -3.47 -31.52 40.04
CA LEU A 258 -2.26 -32.09 40.64
C LEU A 258 -2.54 -32.88 41.91
N ASP A 259 -3.70 -32.68 42.53
CA ASP A 259 -4.14 -33.49 43.67
C ASP A 259 -4.86 -34.79 43.25
N ASP A 260 -5.22 -34.93 41.96
CA ASP A 260 -5.85 -36.10 41.34
C ASP A 260 -7.24 -36.38 41.92
N THR A 261 -8.02 -35.31 42.13
CA THR A 261 -9.40 -35.37 42.65
C THR A 261 -10.45 -35.54 41.56
N GLY A 262 -10.07 -35.34 40.29
CA GLY A 262 -10.96 -35.35 39.13
C GLY A 262 -11.78 -34.07 38.98
N VAL A 263 -11.47 -33.02 39.75
CA VAL A 263 -12.18 -31.73 39.77
C VAL A 263 -11.16 -30.62 39.90
N LEU A 264 -11.19 -29.63 39.00
CA LEU A 264 -10.35 -28.44 39.15
C LEU A 264 -10.94 -27.51 40.20
N GLU A 265 -10.29 -27.42 41.35
CA GLU A 265 -10.67 -26.47 42.40
C GLU A 265 -10.23 -25.03 42.05
N ASP A 266 -10.76 -24.03 42.76
CA ASP A 266 -10.46 -22.61 42.51
C ASP A 266 -8.95 -22.30 42.54
N TYR A 267 -8.20 -22.99 43.40
CA TYR A 267 -6.75 -22.80 43.50
C TYR A 267 -6.01 -23.36 42.28
N GLU A 268 -6.45 -24.50 41.73
CA GLU A 268 -5.88 -25.08 40.51
C GLU A 268 -6.23 -24.25 39.28
N LEU A 269 -7.46 -23.72 39.23
CA LEU A 269 -7.86 -22.75 38.21
C LEU A 269 -7.05 -21.45 38.26
N ASN A 270 -6.62 -21.04 39.47
CA ASN A 270 -5.68 -19.93 39.63
C ASN A 270 -4.26 -20.33 39.20
N ASP A 271 -3.81 -21.52 39.54
CA ASP A 271 -2.48 -22.04 39.18
C ASP A 271 -2.32 -22.21 37.67
N VAL A 272 -3.35 -22.66 36.96
CA VAL A 272 -3.37 -22.72 35.48
C VAL A 272 -3.07 -21.36 34.87
N GLN A 273 -3.49 -20.25 35.50
CA GLN A 273 -3.21 -18.91 34.99
C GLN A 273 -1.74 -18.54 35.04
N ASN A 274 -0.91 -19.27 35.80
CA ASN A 274 0.50 -18.99 36.02
C ASN A 274 1.45 -19.92 35.25
N TRP A 275 0.94 -20.63 34.24
CA TRP A 275 1.78 -21.47 33.39
C TRP A 275 2.70 -20.63 32.49
N LEU A 276 3.90 -21.15 32.24
CA LEU A 276 4.85 -20.64 31.25
C LEU A 276 4.91 -21.62 30.08
N VAL A 277 4.66 -21.11 28.87
CA VAL A 277 4.70 -21.90 27.63
C VAL A 277 5.94 -21.57 26.84
N ARG A 278 6.73 -22.59 26.50
CA ARG A 278 8.04 -22.50 25.85
C ARG A 278 7.96 -23.01 24.41
N PHE A 279 7.94 -22.08 23.47
CA PHE A 279 7.90 -22.35 22.03
C PHE A 279 9.30 -22.55 21.45
N ASN A 280 9.36 -23.21 20.29
CA ASN A 280 10.58 -23.45 19.50
C ASN A 280 11.68 -24.25 20.21
N TYR A 281 11.39 -24.90 21.35
CA TYR A 281 12.36 -25.77 22.02
C TYR A 281 12.57 -27.08 21.24
N GLN A 282 13.48 -27.08 20.29
CA GLN A 282 13.74 -28.23 19.43
C GLN A 282 15.22 -28.37 19.10
N SER A 283 15.65 -29.59 18.75
CA SER A 283 17.00 -29.81 18.25
C SER A 283 17.14 -29.20 16.86
N PRO A 284 18.20 -28.44 16.57
CA PRO A 284 18.46 -27.90 15.24
C PRO A 284 18.95 -28.97 14.26
N THR A 285 19.44 -30.11 14.78
CA THR A 285 19.96 -31.23 14.00
C THR A 285 19.17 -32.51 14.27
N CYS A 286 19.11 -33.39 13.26
CA CYS A 286 18.51 -34.72 13.45
C CYS A 286 19.34 -35.62 14.39
N SER A 287 20.67 -35.66 14.21
CA SER A 287 21.58 -36.41 15.07
C SER A 287 23.00 -35.81 15.05
N PRO A 288 23.75 -35.77 16.16
CA PRO A 288 23.25 -36.02 17.52
C PRO A 288 22.17 -35.00 17.89
N SER A 289 21.37 -35.30 18.92
CA SER A 289 20.49 -34.29 19.50
C SER A 289 21.35 -33.13 20.00
N GLN A 290 20.89 -31.91 19.77
CA GLN A 290 21.53 -30.68 20.25
C GLN A 290 20.50 -29.79 20.92
N GLU A 291 20.92 -29.10 21.98
CA GLU A 291 20.06 -28.13 22.64
C GLU A 291 20.25 -26.77 21.97
N ASP A 292 19.20 -26.31 21.29
CA ASP A 292 19.06 -24.91 20.91
C ASP A 292 18.16 -24.22 21.94
N LEU A 293 18.79 -23.35 22.74
CA LEU A 293 18.12 -22.65 23.82
C LEU A 293 17.53 -21.33 23.36
N ASP A 294 17.58 -20.99 22.06
CA ASP A 294 16.88 -19.83 21.50
C ASP A 294 15.36 -20.09 21.45
N VAL A 295 14.72 -19.88 22.59
CA VAL A 295 13.30 -20.17 22.80
C VAL A 295 12.54 -18.92 23.19
N ILE A 296 11.25 -18.91 22.87
CA ILE A 296 10.35 -17.82 23.21
C ILE A 296 9.40 -18.33 24.29
N THR A 297 9.29 -17.57 25.37
CA THR A 297 8.43 -17.92 26.50
C THR A 297 7.29 -16.94 26.64
N LEU A 298 6.09 -17.48 26.84
CA LEU A 298 4.88 -16.72 27.09
C LEU A 298 4.37 -17.10 28.47
N ASN A 299 4.17 -16.09 29.33
CA ASN A 299 3.60 -16.27 30.66
C ASN A 299 2.10 -16.01 30.61
N GLY A 300 1.34 -16.78 31.36
CA GLY A 300 -0.07 -16.51 31.56
C GLY A 300 -0.98 -17.32 30.65
N THR A 301 -1.95 -17.99 31.26
CA THR A 301 -3.04 -18.63 30.53
C THR A 301 -4.38 -18.29 31.16
N THR A 302 -5.46 -18.67 30.50
CA THR A 302 -6.82 -18.59 31.02
C THR A 302 -7.50 -19.91 30.77
N PHE A 303 -8.04 -20.53 31.82
CA PHE A 303 -8.83 -21.74 31.69
C PHE A 303 -10.05 -21.50 30.77
N ARG A 304 -10.29 -22.44 29.84
CA ARG A 304 -11.45 -22.42 28.93
C ARG A 304 -12.34 -23.63 29.15
N ALA A 305 -11.76 -24.83 29.10
CA ALA A 305 -12.48 -26.06 29.38
C ALA A 305 -11.57 -27.13 29.94
N GLY A 306 -12.11 -28.01 30.78
CA GLY A 306 -11.43 -29.19 31.30
C GLY A 306 -12.42 -30.32 31.48
N TYR A 307 -12.06 -31.54 31.08
CA TYR A 307 -12.92 -32.70 31.29
C TYR A 307 -12.11 -33.94 31.69
N PRO A 308 -12.26 -34.44 32.94
CA PRO A 308 -11.43 -35.51 33.47
C PRO A 308 -11.59 -36.83 32.73
N ASN A 309 -12.81 -37.17 32.26
CA ASN A 309 -13.08 -38.48 31.65
C ASN A 309 -12.34 -38.72 30.33
N SER A 310 -12.05 -37.66 29.57
CA SER A 310 -11.17 -37.70 28.39
C SER A 310 -9.86 -36.97 28.64
N ASP A 311 -9.53 -36.63 29.88
CA ASP A 311 -8.31 -35.94 30.31
C ASP A 311 -7.93 -34.71 29.48
N VAL A 312 -8.90 -33.99 28.93
CA VAL A 312 -8.63 -32.81 28.08
C VAL A 312 -8.59 -31.55 28.92
N LEU A 313 -7.63 -30.69 28.63
CA LEU A 313 -7.60 -29.31 29.10
C LEU A 313 -7.44 -28.39 27.89
N LEU A 314 -8.27 -27.35 27.83
CA LEU A 314 -8.13 -26.23 26.92
C LEU A 314 -7.87 -24.97 27.74
N VAL A 315 -6.74 -24.34 27.47
CA VAL A 315 -6.41 -23.01 27.97
C VAL A 315 -6.30 -22.04 26.79
N GLU A 316 -6.37 -20.75 27.07
CA GLU A 316 -6.03 -19.70 26.11
C GLU A 316 -4.87 -18.88 26.67
N LEU A 317 -3.81 -18.69 25.88
CA LEU A 317 -2.72 -17.82 26.31
C LEU A 317 -3.22 -16.38 26.43
N THR A 318 -2.70 -15.62 27.40
CA THR A 318 -3.18 -14.25 27.68
C THR A 318 -2.68 -13.20 26.70
N GLN A 319 -1.96 -13.63 25.65
CA GLN A 319 -1.38 -12.77 24.64
C GLN A 319 -1.33 -13.49 23.28
N GLN A 320 -1.27 -12.70 22.21
CA GLN A 320 -1.09 -13.24 20.87
C GLN A 320 0.29 -13.89 20.73
N ILE A 321 0.36 -15.04 20.07
CA ILE A 321 1.65 -15.65 19.70
C ILE A 321 2.44 -14.69 18.79
N PRO A 322 3.69 -14.34 19.15
CA PRO A 322 4.50 -13.49 18.31
C PRO A 322 4.80 -14.11 16.94
N ALA A 323 4.87 -13.27 15.91
CA ALA A 323 5.06 -13.73 14.53
C ALA A 323 6.37 -14.50 14.33
N GLU A 324 7.43 -14.17 15.07
CA GLU A 324 8.72 -14.86 14.99
C GLU A 324 8.70 -16.31 15.51
N VAL A 325 7.71 -16.66 16.35
CA VAL A 325 7.50 -18.07 16.73
C VAL A 325 7.13 -18.89 15.50
N ASN A 326 6.51 -18.26 14.49
CA ASN A 326 6.05 -18.91 13.26
C ASN A 326 5.14 -20.13 13.54
N THR A 327 4.31 -20.02 14.58
CA THR A 327 3.46 -21.13 15.06
C THR A 327 2.42 -21.52 14.02
N THR A 328 2.10 -22.81 14.00
CA THR A 328 0.88 -23.32 13.36
C THR A 328 -0.22 -23.44 14.38
N TYR A 329 -1.43 -23.03 14.03
CA TYR A 329 -2.64 -23.39 14.77
C TYR A 329 -3.10 -24.74 14.22
N ASN A 330 -2.89 -25.83 14.95
CA ASN A 330 -3.09 -27.17 14.43
C ASN A 330 -4.57 -27.46 14.18
N GLY A 331 -4.85 -28.16 13.08
CA GLY A 331 -6.19 -28.62 12.77
C GLY A 331 -6.62 -29.75 13.69
N TRP A 332 -7.90 -30.07 13.70
CA TRP A 332 -8.45 -31.14 14.53
C TRP A 332 -9.50 -31.96 13.77
N ASN A 333 -9.71 -33.19 14.25
CA ASN A 333 -10.69 -34.13 13.72
C ASN A 333 -11.53 -34.67 14.89
N ARG A 334 -12.82 -34.28 14.90
CA ARG A 334 -13.81 -34.71 15.91
C ARG A 334 -14.68 -35.87 15.41
N GLY A 335 -14.25 -36.61 14.40
CA GLY A 335 -14.95 -37.80 13.90
C GLY A 335 -14.91 -38.94 14.93
N ALA A 336 -15.95 -39.79 14.94
CA ALA A 336 -16.03 -40.94 15.84
C ALA A 336 -15.14 -42.12 15.40
N ALA A 337 -14.74 -42.17 14.13
CA ALA A 337 -14.00 -43.29 13.55
C ALA A 337 -12.54 -43.34 14.04
N THR A 338 -11.96 -44.53 13.98
CA THR A 338 -10.52 -44.73 14.16
C THR A 338 -9.72 -44.15 13.00
N THR A 339 -8.47 -43.78 13.24
CA THR A 339 -7.59 -43.16 12.25
C THR A 339 -6.32 -43.97 12.03
N SER A 340 -5.71 -43.80 10.85
CA SER A 340 -4.49 -44.49 10.42
C SER A 340 -3.33 -43.49 10.23
N ASN A 341 -2.11 -44.03 10.09
CA ASN A 341 -0.88 -43.25 9.88
C ASN A 341 -0.67 -42.16 10.95
N ASN A 342 -0.99 -42.49 12.19
CA ASN A 342 -0.96 -41.52 13.28
C ASN A 342 0.47 -41.26 13.76
N PHE A 343 0.69 -40.06 14.29
CA PHE A 343 1.96 -39.66 14.85
C PHE A 343 1.76 -38.70 16.03
N GLY A 344 2.63 -38.78 17.04
CA GLY A 344 2.67 -37.87 18.17
C GLY A 344 3.87 -36.94 18.07
N ILE A 345 3.72 -35.67 18.49
CA ILE A 345 4.83 -34.71 18.62
C ILE A 345 4.82 -34.20 20.05
N HIS A 346 5.94 -34.34 20.77
CA HIS A 346 5.94 -34.19 22.22
C HIS A 346 7.30 -33.75 22.80
N HIS A 347 7.31 -33.40 24.09
CA HIS A 347 8.52 -33.11 24.89
C HIS A 347 8.75 -34.19 25.96
N PRO A 348 9.30 -35.35 25.58
CA PRO A 348 9.54 -36.45 26.50
C PRO A 348 10.65 -36.07 27.47
N ARG A 349 10.38 -36.24 28.77
CA ARG A 349 11.29 -35.93 29.88
C ARG A 349 11.77 -34.48 29.96
N GLY A 350 11.00 -33.55 29.38
CA GLY A 350 11.40 -32.15 29.28
C GLY A 350 12.50 -31.89 28.26
N ASP A 351 12.76 -32.84 27.35
CA ASP A 351 13.77 -32.74 26.30
C ASP A 351 13.26 -31.93 25.10
N VAL A 352 14.17 -31.61 24.18
CA VAL A 352 13.85 -30.99 22.89
C VAL A 352 12.77 -31.81 22.16
N LYS A 353 11.92 -31.11 21.42
CA LYS A 353 10.79 -31.69 20.70
C LYS A 353 11.15 -32.94 19.89
N LYS A 354 10.39 -34.01 20.12
CA LYS A 354 10.51 -35.30 19.42
C LYS A 354 9.24 -35.62 18.65
N ILE A 355 9.34 -36.59 17.76
CA ILE A 355 8.19 -37.13 17.00
C ILE A 355 8.17 -38.65 17.12
N SER A 356 6.98 -39.24 17.12
CA SER A 356 6.79 -40.70 17.27
C SER A 356 5.69 -41.20 16.35
N PHE A 357 5.91 -42.37 15.73
CA PHE A 357 5.03 -42.91 14.69
C PHE A 357 4.36 -44.20 15.10
N THR A 358 3.08 -44.31 14.76
CA THR A 358 2.31 -45.54 14.95
C THR A 358 2.55 -46.54 13.81
N ASN A 359 2.34 -47.84 14.06
CA ASN A 359 2.40 -48.90 13.05
C ASN A 359 1.06 -49.59 12.76
N ALA A 360 -0.01 -49.13 13.40
CA ALA A 360 -1.36 -49.66 13.23
C ALA A 360 -2.39 -48.54 13.38
N ASP A 361 -3.59 -48.80 12.90
CA ASP A 361 -4.74 -47.93 13.13
C ASP A 361 -5.02 -47.80 14.62
N THR A 362 -5.51 -46.63 15.04
CA THR A 362 -5.92 -46.42 16.43
C THR A 362 -7.04 -47.38 16.81
N GLN A 363 -7.16 -47.70 18.08
CA GLN A 363 -8.35 -48.34 18.65
C GLN A 363 -9.03 -47.40 19.63
N VAL A 364 -10.29 -47.67 20.01
CA VAL A 364 -11.06 -46.89 20.98
C VAL A 364 -11.25 -47.71 22.26
N SER A 365 -11.01 -47.10 23.42
CA SER A 365 -11.23 -47.71 24.73
C SER A 365 -11.47 -46.67 25.82
N GLY A 366 -11.72 -47.09 27.06
CA GLY A 366 -11.42 -46.29 28.23
C GLY A 366 -9.91 -46.17 28.46
N TYR A 367 -9.49 -45.33 29.40
CA TYR A 367 -8.08 -45.24 29.79
C TYR A 367 -7.56 -46.60 30.28
N GLY A 368 -6.28 -46.92 30.06
CA GLY A 368 -5.67 -48.20 30.46
C GLY A 368 -6.22 -49.45 29.75
N GLY A 369 -7.12 -49.29 28.77
CA GLY A 369 -7.73 -50.40 28.03
C GLY A 369 -8.95 -51.01 28.72
N PHE A 370 -9.52 -50.33 29.72
CA PHE A 370 -10.80 -50.70 30.31
C PHE A 370 -11.97 -50.43 29.34
N GLY A 371 -13.16 -50.97 29.65
CA GLY A 371 -14.37 -50.70 28.87
C GLY A 371 -14.73 -49.21 28.87
N GLY A 372 -15.17 -48.70 27.72
CA GLY A 372 -15.48 -47.29 27.51
C GLY A 372 -14.98 -46.80 26.14
N ASP A 373 -15.21 -45.54 25.84
CA ASP A 373 -14.89 -44.93 24.55
C ASP A 373 -14.29 -43.52 24.68
N THR A 374 -13.61 -43.24 25.79
CA THR A 374 -13.08 -41.89 26.08
C THR A 374 -11.68 -41.64 25.51
N HIS A 375 -10.94 -42.69 25.14
CA HIS A 375 -9.55 -42.65 24.68
C HIS A 375 -9.36 -43.33 23.32
N VAL A 376 -8.45 -42.81 22.51
CA VAL A 376 -7.86 -43.52 21.36
C VAL A 376 -6.51 -44.09 21.78
N ILE A 377 -6.26 -45.32 21.37
CA ILE A 377 -4.99 -46.02 21.62
C ILE A 377 -4.08 -45.78 20.41
N ALA A 378 -2.89 -45.24 20.65
CA ALA A 378 -1.81 -45.18 19.67
C ALA A 378 -0.91 -46.41 19.85
N PHE A 379 -0.65 -47.18 18.79
CA PHE A 379 0.25 -48.34 18.82
C PHE A 379 1.59 -47.98 18.17
N TRP A 380 2.68 -48.02 18.92
CA TRP A 380 3.98 -47.51 18.48
C TRP A 380 4.75 -48.49 17.58
N GLY A 381 5.33 -47.95 16.52
CA GLY A 381 6.01 -48.71 15.46
C GLY A 381 7.50 -48.92 15.60
N GLY A 382 8.10 -48.51 16.72
CA GLY A 382 9.55 -48.58 16.96
C GLY A 382 10.33 -47.30 16.58
N LEU A 383 9.67 -46.31 15.97
CA LEU A 383 10.20 -44.96 15.76
C LEU A 383 9.57 -44.01 16.79
N GLY A 384 10.16 -44.00 17.99
CA GLY A 384 9.65 -43.26 19.14
C GLY A 384 8.48 -43.92 19.87
N THR A 385 8.23 -43.43 21.07
CA THR A 385 7.12 -43.77 22.00
C THR A 385 6.72 -42.47 22.71
N THR A 386 6.19 -42.49 23.94
CA THR A 386 6.17 -41.31 24.80
C THR A 386 6.95 -41.58 26.09
N ASP A 387 7.28 -40.53 26.84
CA ASP A 387 7.86 -40.62 28.19
C ASP A 387 7.17 -39.56 29.09
N PRO A 388 7.35 -39.60 30.42
CA PRO A 388 6.84 -38.54 31.31
C PRO A 388 7.24 -37.15 30.83
N GLY A 389 6.31 -36.19 30.88
CA GLY A 389 6.46 -34.85 30.28
C GLY A 389 5.80 -34.70 28.91
N SER A 390 5.56 -35.81 28.20
CA SER A 390 4.78 -35.83 26.96
C SER A 390 3.27 -35.60 27.20
N SER A 391 2.79 -35.66 28.45
CA SER A 391 1.37 -35.44 28.80
C SER A 391 0.80 -34.18 28.17
N GLY A 392 -0.40 -34.27 27.60
CA GLY A 392 -1.06 -33.18 26.87
C GLY A 392 -0.59 -32.99 25.42
N SER A 393 0.42 -33.74 24.96
CA SER A 393 0.86 -33.68 23.55
C SER A 393 -0.21 -34.21 22.59
N PRO A 394 -0.31 -33.63 21.38
CA PRO A 394 -1.29 -34.07 20.39
C PRO A 394 -0.90 -35.40 19.73
N LEU A 395 -1.91 -36.25 19.48
CA LEU A 395 -1.86 -37.29 18.45
C LEU A 395 -2.51 -36.75 17.19
N PHE A 396 -1.79 -36.83 16.07
CA PHE A 396 -2.28 -36.44 14.76
C PHE A 396 -2.68 -37.68 13.94
N ASP A 397 -3.72 -37.55 13.11
CA ASP A 397 -4.06 -38.52 12.07
C ASP A 397 -3.20 -38.36 10.80
N GLY A 398 -3.35 -39.27 9.83
CA GLY A 398 -2.67 -39.19 8.54
C GLY A 398 -2.97 -37.93 7.71
N ASN A 399 -4.04 -37.19 8.03
CA ASN A 399 -4.36 -35.88 7.43
C ASN A 399 -3.76 -34.71 8.24
N ARG A 400 -2.92 -35.00 9.23
CA ARG A 400 -2.22 -34.02 10.08
C ARG A 400 -3.15 -33.20 10.96
N ARG A 401 -4.25 -33.81 11.42
CA ARG A 401 -5.24 -33.20 12.33
C ARG A 401 -5.18 -33.87 13.69
N VAL A 402 -5.29 -33.09 14.75
CA VAL A 402 -5.33 -33.60 16.13
C VAL A 402 -6.59 -34.44 16.35
N VAL A 403 -6.41 -35.67 16.81
CA VAL A 403 -7.48 -36.63 17.17
C VAL A 403 -7.58 -36.89 18.67
N GLY A 404 -6.62 -36.39 19.45
CA GLY A 404 -6.61 -36.45 20.90
C GLY A 404 -5.32 -35.91 21.51
N GLN A 405 -5.29 -35.79 22.83
CA GLN A 405 -4.09 -35.43 23.59
C GLN A 405 -3.65 -36.54 24.54
N LEU A 406 -2.34 -36.69 24.76
CA LEU A 406 -1.78 -37.77 25.57
C LEU A 406 -2.27 -37.64 27.02
N HIS A 407 -2.93 -38.69 27.49
CA HIS A 407 -3.17 -38.88 28.92
C HIS A 407 -1.98 -39.62 29.53
N GLY A 408 -1.61 -40.76 28.94
CA GLY A 408 -0.48 -41.57 29.36
C GLY A 408 -0.57 -42.99 28.84
N GLY A 409 0.33 -43.85 29.29
CA GLY A 409 0.32 -45.26 28.92
C GLY A 409 1.58 -45.99 29.36
N PRO A 410 1.64 -47.31 29.09
CA PRO A 410 2.75 -48.16 29.51
C PRO A 410 4.01 -48.04 28.64
N SER A 411 4.03 -47.15 27.63
CA SER A 411 5.15 -47.09 26.70
C SER A 411 6.41 -46.47 27.33
N PHE A 412 7.55 -46.92 26.82
CA PHE A 412 8.88 -46.39 27.11
C PHE A 412 9.83 -46.87 26.01
N CYS A 413 10.99 -46.24 25.85
CA CYS A 413 11.98 -46.74 24.91
C CYS A 413 12.49 -48.14 25.29
N GLY A 414 12.30 -49.11 24.39
CA GLY A 414 12.60 -50.53 24.63
C GLY A 414 11.40 -51.35 25.12
N ALA A 415 10.22 -50.74 25.25
CA ALA A 415 8.96 -51.47 25.46
C ALA A 415 8.72 -52.49 24.34
N THR A 416 8.00 -53.57 24.68
CA THR A 416 7.66 -54.64 23.72
C THR A 416 6.21 -55.08 23.91
N GLY A 417 5.64 -55.74 22.90
CA GLY A 417 4.31 -56.33 22.96
C GLY A 417 3.23 -55.33 23.39
N PHE A 418 2.45 -55.68 24.41
CA PHE A 418 1.33 -54.86 24.91
C PHE A 418 1.74 -53.51 25.51
N SER A 419 3.03 -53.28 25.80
CA SER A 419 3.52 -51.99 26.31
C SER A 419 3.83 -50.97 25.21
N LEU A 420 3.82 -51.35 23.93
CA LEU A 420 4.05 -50.42 22.80
C LEU A 420 2.77 -49.64 22.44
N ARG A 421 2.14 -49.03 23.43
CA ARG A 421 0.96 -48.20 23.23
C ARG A 421 0.82 -47.13 24.28
N ASP A 422 0.12 -46.06 23.93
CA ASP A 422 -0.36 -45.05 24.85
C ASP A 422 -1.82 -44.69 24.56
N TYR A 423 -2.45 -43.99 25.51
CA TYR A 423 -3.84 -43.58 25.48
C TYR A 423 -3.91 -42.05 25.37
N TYR A 424 -4.63 -41.61 24.35
CA TYR A 424 -4.90 -40.20 24.09
C TYR A 424 -6.39 -39.93 24.31
N GLY A 425 -6.72 -38.95 25.13
CA GLY A 425 -8.09 -38.50 25.31
C GLY A 425 -8.71 -38.07 23.97
N ARG A 426 -9.84 -38.67 23.59
CA ARG A 426 -10.39 -38.49 22.24
C ARG A 426 -10.91 -37.08 22.04
N PHE A 427 -10.50 -36.45 20.95
CA PHE A 427 -11.07 -35.18 20.53
C PHE A 427 -12.60 -35.29 20.32
N PHE A 428 -13.07 -36.43 19.80
CA PHE A 428 -14.50 -36.77 19.69
C PHE A 428 -15.23 -36.66 21.04
N THR A 429 -14.72 -37.31 22.08
CA THR A 429 -15.32 -37.31 23.42
C THR A 429 -15.23 -35.92 24.07
N SER A 430 -14.08 -35.27 23.94
CA SER A 430 -13.80 -33.92 24.44
C SER A 430 -14.67 -32.85 23.77
N TRP A 431 -15.20 -33.11 22.56
CA TRP A 431 -16.04 -32.18 21.83
C TRP A 431 -17.31 -31.82 22.58
N THR A 432 -18.04 -32.83 23.08
CA THR A 432 -19.24 -32.63 23.91
C THR A 432 -18.92 -32.63 25.39
N GLY A 433 -17.87 -33.33 25.79
CA GLY A 433 -17.34 -33.39 27.14
C GLY A 433 -18.43 -33.59 28.21
N GLY A 434 -18.41 -32.76 29.25
CA GLY A 434 -19.42 -32.78 30.32
C GLY A 434 -20.70 -31.99 30.03
N GLY A 435 -20.90 -31.52 28.79
CA GLY A 435 -22.13 -30.82 28.39
C GLY A 435 -22.22 -29.33 28.73
N SER A 436 -21.14 -28.71 29.22
CA SER A 436 -21.07 -27.26 29.51
C SER A 436 -19.84 -26.63 28.85
N PRO A 437 -19.83 -25.30 28.59
CA PRO A 437 -18.66 -24.61 28.03
C PRO A 437 -17.36 -24.81 28.84
N ALA A 438 -17.45 -24.96 30.16
CA ALA A 438 -16.30 -25.21 31.02
C ALA A 438 -15.80 -26.67 30.96
N THR A 439 -16.55 -27.57 30.31
CA THR A 439 -16.25 -29.00 30.29
C THR A 439 -16.24 -29.59 28.88
N ARG A 440 -16.18 -28.78 27.81
CA ARG A 440 -16.14 -29.27 26.42
C ARG A 440 -15.46 -28.31 25.45
N LEU A 441 -14.98 -28.83 24.32
CA LEU A 441 -14.25 -28.04 23.32
C LEU A 441 -15.16 -27.26 22.35
N SER A 442 -16.40 -27.70 22.13
CA SER A 442 -17.25 -27.18 21.05
C SER A 442 -17.50 -25.68 21.12
N ASP A 443 -17.78 -25.11 22.31
CA ASP A 443 -18.08 -23.67 22.45
C ASP A 443 -16.90 -22.78 22.12
N TRP A 444 -15.68 -23.31 22.20
CA TRP A 444 -14.44 -22.56 21.97
C TRP A 444 -13.93 -22.71 20.55
N LEU A 445 -13.94 -23.94 20.02
CA LEU A 445 -13.35 -24.26 18.72
C LEU A 445 -14.36 -24.16 17.57
N ASP A 446 -15.66 -24.26 17.85
CA ASP A 446 -16.74 -24.02 16.89
C ASP A 446 -17.95 -23.32 17.55
N PRO A 447 -17.77 -22.04 17.94
CA PRO A 447 -18.83 -21.26 18.59
C PRO A 447 -20.07 -21.05 17.71
N ASP A 448 -19.97 -21.26 16.40
CA ASP A 448 -21.07 -21.14 15.44
C ASP A 448 -21.83 -22.46 15.23
N ASN A 449 -21.39 -23.54 15.91
CA ASN A 449 -21.98 -24.87 15.83
C ASN A 449 -22.17 -25.35 14.38
N THR A 450 -21.09 -25.27 13.60
CA THR A 450 -21.07 -25.78 12.23
C THR A 450 -21.17 -27.30 12.18
N THR A 451 -21.52 -27.84 11.01
CA THR A 451 -21.59 -29.30 10.80
C THR A 451 -20.23 -29.94 10.52
N ASN A 452 -19.16 -29.14 10.43
CA ASN A 452 -17.84 -29.64 10.06
C ASN A 452 -17.26 -30.55 11.15
N LEU A 453 -16.77 -31.72 10.75
CA LEU A 453 -16.10 -32.68 11.64
C LEU A 453 -14.59 -32.44 11.74
N THR A 454 -14.05 -31.56 10.91
CA THR A 454 -12.61 -31.34 10.81
C THR A 454 -12.30 -29.88 10.49
N THR A 455 -11.15 -29.43 10.97
CA THR A 455 -10.46 -28.24 10.47
C THR A 455 -9.00 -28.57 10.15
N ASP A 456 -8.38 -27.81 9.27
CA ASP A 456 -6.98 -27.99 8.90
C ASP A 456 -6.07 -27.05 9.68
N GLY A 457 -4.80 -27.44 9.79
CA GLY A 457 -3.77 -26.63 10.41
C GLY A 457 -3.38 -25.45 9.52
N VAL A 458 -3.14 -24.30 10.13
CA VAL A 458 -2.84 -23.07 9.38
C VAL A 458 -1.87 -22.18 10.15
N LYS A 459 -0.95 -21.54 9.40
CA LYS A 459 -0.13 -20.45 9.90
C LYS A 459 -0.79 -19.12 9.55
N PRO A 460 -0.84 -18.13 10.47
CA PRO A 460 -1.30 -16.80 10.11
C PRO A 460 -0.42 -16.19 9.02
N LEU A 461 -1.03 -15.69 7.96
CA LEU A 461 -0.34 -15.12 6.81
C LEU A 461 -1.13 -13.93 6.27
N VAL A 462 -0.45 -12.79 6.15
CA VAL A 462 -0.93 -11.65 5.36
C VAL A 462 -0.35 -11.77 3.95
N SER A 463 -1.16 -12.28 3.04
CA SER A 463 -0.84 -12.33 1.61
C SER A 463 -0.90 -10.92 0.98
N GLY A 464 -0.28 -10.75 -0.17
CA GLY A 464 -0.24 -9.49 -0.92
C GLY A 464 1.15 -9.15 -1.46
N PRO A 465 1.26 -8.12 -2.31
CA PRO A 465 2.53 -7.71 -2.89
C PRO A 465 3.45 -7.04 -1.86
N ALA A 466 4.77 -7.14 -2.08
CA ALA A 466 5.75 -6.40 -1.27
C ALA A 466 5.83 -4.92 -1.68
N ALA A 467 5.41 -4.58 -2.90
CA ALA A 467 5.33 -3.21 -3.39
C ALA A 467 4.10 -3.01 -4.29
N LEU A 468 3.47 -1.84 -4.21
CA LEU A 468 2.33 -1.44 -5.05
C LEU A 468 2.76 -0.39 -6.08
N SER A 469 2.65 -0.71 -7.37
CA SER A 469 2.70 0.26 -8.49
C SER A 469 1.33 0.52 -9.12
N SER A 470 0.35 -0.32 -8.79
CA SER A 470 -1.05 -0.24 -9.17
C SER A 470 -1.90 -0.82 -8.04
N VAL A 471 -3.22 -0.93 -8.23
CA VAL A 471 -4.12 -1.55 -7.24
C VAL A 471 -3.62 -2.95 -6.88
N GLY A 472 -3.45 -3.23 -5.59
CA GLY A 472 -3.07 -4.54 -5.10
C GLY A 472 -3.92 -4.97 -3.91
N THR A 473 -4.19 -6.27 -3.82
CA THR A 473 -5.00 -6.86 -2.76
C THR A 473 -4.11 -7.58 -1.76
N PHE A 474 -4.29 -7.25 -0.49
CA PHE A 474 -3.73 -7.96 0.65
C PHE A 474 -4.85 -8.74 1.31
N ALA A 475 -4.56 -9.94 1.80
CA ALA A 475 -5.56 -10.69 2.55
C ALA A 475 -4.91 -11.43 3.72
N LEU A 476 -5.53 -11.30 4.88
CA LEU A 476 -5.26 -12.18 6.01
C LEU A 476 -6.04 -13.48 5.78
N ASN A 477 -5.38 -14.62 5.92
CA ASN A 477 -6.01 -15.94 5.83
C ASN A 477 -6.88 -16.26 7.06
N THR A 478 -7.89 -15.45 7.35
CA THR A 478 -8.96 -15.76 8.32
C THR A 478 -10.25 -16.09 7.56
N LEU A 479 -11.18 -16.79 8.22
CA LEU A 479 -12.52 -17.00 7.70
C LEU A 479 -13.42 -15.79 8.03
N ASN A 480 -14.43 -15.54 7.19
CA ASN A 480 -15.31 -14.35 7.29
C ASN A 480 -16.06 -14.24 8.63
N ALA A 481 -16.15 -15.33 9.40
CA ALA A 481 -16.78 -15.36 10.71
C ALA A 481 -15.95 -14.68 11.82
N SER A 482 -14.66 -14.44 11.57
CA SER A 482 -13.84 -13.61 12.45
C SER A 482 -14.11 -12.12 12.18
N VAL A 483 -14.34 -11.30 13.21
CA VAL A 483 -14.46 -9.85 13.00
C VAL A 483 -13.08 -9.30 12.69
N VAL A 484 -12.88 -8.84 11.46
CA VAL A 484 -11.59 -8.29 10.99
C VAL A 484 -11.75 -6.84 10.57
N SER A 485 -10.85 -5.99 11.07
CA SER A 485 -10.62 -4.64 10.56
C SER A 485 -9.16 -4.49 10.12
N TRP A 486 -8.87 -3.52 9.26
CA TRP A 486 -7.49 -3.26 8.85
C TRP A 486 -7.21 -1.78 8.70
N SER A 487 -5.94 -1.41 8.87
CA SER A 487 -5.46 -0.03 8.72
C SER A 487 -4.02 0.01 8.18
N VAL A 488 -3.69 1.07 7.46
CA VAL A 488 -2.35 1.33 6.93
C VAL A 488 -1.74 2.51 7.68
N THR A 489 -0.49 2.37 8.09
CA THR A 489 0.31 3.40 8.77
C THR A 489 1.68 3.58 8.11
N GLY A 490 2.44 4.59 8.51
CA GLY A 490 3.79 4.89 7.97
C GLY A 490 3.83 6.12 7.06
N ALA A 491 2.81 6.32 6.24
CA ALA A 491 2.66 7.54 5.42
C ALA A 491 1.17 7.87 5.21
N ALA A 492 0.70 8.96 5.81
CA ALA A 492 -0.71 9.36 5.71
C ALA A 492 -1.07 9.72 4.26
N GLY A 493 -2.11 9.08 3.72
CA GLY A 493 -2.60 9.33 2.36
C GLY A 493 -1.75 8.71 1.24
N ALA A 494 -0.78 7.86 1.56
CA ALA A 494 0.04 7.18 0.55
C ALA A 494 -0.71 6.08 -0.21
N VAL A 495 -1.81 5.58 0.35
CA VAL A 495 -2.73 4.64 -0.29
C VAL A 495 -4.20 5.04 -0.07
N SER A 496 -5.10 4.51 -0.88
CA SER A 496 -6.55 4.57 -0.64
C SER A 496 -7.20 3.19 -0.85
N PRO A 497 -8.05 2.72 0.09
CA PRO A 497 -8.37 3.31 1.40
C PRO A 497 -7.20 3.17 2.40
N MET A 498 -7.13 4.02 3.43
CA MET A 498 -6.16 3.89 4.53
C MET A 498 -6.64 2.94 5.65
N SER A 499 -7.91 2.55 5.64
CA SER A 499 -8.52 1.63 6.60
C SER A 499 -9.79 1.01 6.03
N GLY A 500 -10.17 -0.16 6.54
CA GLY A 500 -11.40 -0.82 6.16
C GLY A 500 -11.76 -1.99 7.07
N ALA A 501 -12.73 -2.77 6.63
CA ALA A 501 -13.20 -3.97 7.31
C ALA A 501 -13.10 -5.18 6.38
N GLY A 502 -13.17 -6.37 6.97
CA GLY A 502 -13.02 -7.65 6.29
C GLY A 502 -11.59 -8.18 6.32
N ASN A 503 -11.41 -9.40 5.82
CA ASN A 503 -10.13 -10.11 5.76
C ASN A 503 -9.28 -9.74 4.53
N SER A 504 -9.75 -8.81 3.70
CA SER A 504 -9.08 -8.37 2.48
C SER A 504 -9.03 -6.84 2.41
N ALA A 505 -7.91 -6.31 1.94
CA ALA A 505 -7.63 -4.90 1.75
C ALA A 505 -7.14 -4.68 0.31
N SER A 506 -7.99 -4.11 -0.54
CA SER A 506 -7.61 -3.67 -1.88
C SER A 506 -7.15 -2.21 -1.82
N LEU A 507 -5.86 -1.99 -2.04
CA LEU A 507 -5.19 -0.70 -1.84
C LEU A 507 -4.71 -0.14 -3.19
N THR A 508 -4.99 1.14 -3.43
CA THR A 508 -4.46 1.90 -4.56
C THR A 508 -3.31 2.79 -4.08
N PRO A 509 -2.10 2.68 -4.64
CA PRO A 509 -1.00 3.59 -4.30
C PRO A 509 -1.29 5.00 -4.84
N LEU A 510 -1.15 6.02 -3.99
CA LEU A 510 -1.39 7.44 -4.33
C LEU A 510 -0.11 8.25 -4.39
N THR A 511 0.88 7.91 -3.56
CA THR A 511 2.21 8.51 -3.58
C THR A 511 3.26 7.44 -3.38
N SER A 512 4.48 7.69 -3.84
CA SER A 512 5.62 6.81 -3.50
C SER A 512 6.00 6.99 -2.02
N ALA A 513 6.02 5.89 -1.29
CA ALA A 513 6.38 5.83 0.12
C ALA A 513 6.98 4.45 0.40
N SER A 514 7.86 4.38 1.40
CA SER A 514 8.50 3.13 1.81
C SER A 514 8.09 2.76 3.22
N SER A 515 8.14 1.47 3.54
CA SER A 515 7.86 0.94 4.87
C SER A 515 6.44 1.25 5.39
N LEU A 516 5.43 1.24 4.50
CA LEU A 516 4.04 1.30 4.97
C LEU A 516 3.72 0.00 5.69
N THR A 517 3.00 0.10 6.80
CA THR A 517 2.58 -1.07 7.58
C THR A 517 1.07 -1.23 7.50
N LEU A 518 0.62 -2.28 6.81
CA LEU A 518 -0.76 -2.76 6.85
C LEU A 518 -0.95 -3.65 8.09
N THR A 519 -1.91 -3.31 8.94
CA THR A 519 -2.27 -4.09 10.14
C THR A 519 -3.69 -4.59 10.03
N PHE A 520 -3.88 -5.90 9.95
CA PHE A 520 -5.17 -6.55 10.20
C PHE A 520 -5.34 -6.77 11.70
N SER A 521 -6.53 -6.48 12.22
CA SER A 521 -6.93 -6.69 13.61
C SER A 521 -8.09 -7.67 13.65
N VAL A 522 -7.97 -8.73 14.46
CA VAL A 522 -9.00 -9.76 14.64
C VAL A 522 -9.63 -9.63 16.03
N SER A 523 -10.96 -9.73 16.09
CA SER A 523 -11.73 -9.74 17.33
C SER A 523 -12.73 -10.88 17.31
N ASP A 524 -12.62 -11.77 18.30
CA ASP A 524 -13.42 -12.98 18.48
C ASP A 524 -13.68 -13.25 19.98
N GLY A 525 -13.85 -12.18 20.75
CA GLY A 525 -14.17 -12.22 22.19
C GLY A 525 -12.98 -12.46 23.11
N GLN A 526 -11.74 -12.42 22.60
CA GLN A 526 -10.54 -12.58 23.40
C GLN A 526 -10.18 -11.31 24.19
N GLY A 527 -9.41 -11.47 25.28
CA GLY A 527 -8.98 -10.38 26.17
C GLY A 527 -7.74 -9.58 25.72
N TYR A 528 -7.11 -9.97 24.61
CA TYR A 528 -5.88 -9.34 24.08
C TYR A 528 -6.02 -8.99 22.59
N PRO A 529 -5.31 -7.97 22.09
CA PRO A 529 -5.36 -7.65 20.67
C PRO A 529 -4.72 -8.77 19.84
N ILE A 530 -5.39 -9.20 18.77
CA ILE A 530 -4.80 -10.08 17.75
C ILE A 530 -4.57 -9.23 16.51
N ARG A 531 -3.30 -9.07 16.13
CA ARG A 531 -2.90 -8.21 15.01
C ARG A 531 -1.89 -8.90 14.11
N PHE A 532 -2.07 -8.78 12.81
CA PHE A 532 -1.14 -9.28 11.82
C PHE A 532 -0.71 -8.16 10.90
N THR A 533 0.59 -8.00 10.74
CA THR A 533 1.17 -6.88 10.00
C THR A 533 1.87 -7.33 8.74
N LYS A 534 1.85 -6.48 7.72
CA LYS A 534 2.68 -6.60 6.54
C LYS A 534 3.28 -5.25 6.19
N VAL A 535 4.61 -5.23 6.04
CA VAL A 535 5.33 -4.08 5.52
C VAL A 535 5.35 -4.16 3.99
N PHE A 536 5.04 -3.05 3.34
CA PHE A 536 5.07 -2.94 1.88
C PHE A 536 5.44 -1.52 1.47
N ASP A 537 5.88 -1.38 0.22
CA ASP A 537 6.22 -0.09 -0.37
C ASP A 537 5.17 0.33 -1.40
N THR A 538 5.10 1.61 -1.70
CA THR A 538 4.36 2.14 -2.84
C THR A 538 5.34 2.82 -3.80
N ALA A 539 5.26 2.46 -5.07
CA ALA A 539 6.04 3.03 -6.15
C ALA A 539 5.07 3.57 -7.18
N VAL A 540 4.61 4.80 -6.96
CA VAL A 540 3.90 5.54 -8.00
C VAL A 540 4.96 6.10 -8.92
N THR A 541 5.16 5.49 -10.08
CA THR A 541 5.87 6.17 -11.16
C THR A 541 5.09 7.44 -11.45
N PRO A 542 5.70 8.64 -11.32
CA PRO A 542 5.09 9.83 -11.88
C PRO A 542 4.72 9.51 -13.34
N PRO A 543 3.58 9.98 -13.85
CA PRO A 543 3.42 10.01 -15.30
C PRO A 543 4.69 10.64 -15.87
N PRO A 544 5.21 10.17 -17.02
CA PRO A 544 6.37 10.80 -17.63
C PRO A 544 6.16 12.31 -17.62
N ALA A 545 7.06 13.04 -16.95
CA ALA A 545 6.96 14.48 -16.86
C ALA A 545 6.79 15.02 -18.28
N ASN A 546 5.71 15.78 -18.49
CA ASN A 546 5.30 16.43 -19.75
C ASN A 546 4.30 15.69 -20.67
N THR A 547 3.30 14.99 -20.14
CA THR A 547 2.07 14.71 -20.91
C THR A 547 0.90 15.51 -20.33
N ALA A 548 0.05 16.08 -21.18
CA ALA A 548 -1.07 16.92 -20.73
C ALA A 548 -2.01 16.12 -19.81
N LEU A 549 -2.44 16.72 -18.70
CA LEU A 549 -3.50 16.16 -17.86
C LEU A 549 -4.75 15.94 -18.72
N THR A 550 -5.36 14.76 -18.67
CA THR A 550 -6.60 14.45 -19.39
C THR A 550 -7.58 13.74 -18.46
N LEU A 551 -8.88 14.04 -18.60
CA LEU A 551 -9.97 13.28 -18.00
C LEU A 551 -10.44 12.20 -18.96
N LEU A 552 -10.49 10.97 -18.49
CA LEU A 552 -11.00 9.80 -19.19
C LEU A 552 -12.44 9.53 -18.76
N THR A 553 -13.15 8.69 -19.53
CA THR A 553 -14.49 8.23 -19.16
C THR A 553 -14.52 7.72 -17.72
N PRO A 554 -15.41 8.24 -16.84
CA PRO A 554 -15.51 7.78 -15.46
C PRO A 554 -15.97 6.33 -15.38
N SER A 555 -15.58 5.64 -14.31
CA SER A 555 -16.20 4.38 -13.94
C SER A 555 -17.42 4.68 -13.06
N TYR A 556 -18.60 4.20 -13.44
CA TYR A 556 -19.85 4.48 -12.73
C TYR A 556 -20.66 3.20 -12.46
N ASP A 557 -21.06 3.00 -11.21
CA ASP A 557 -21.97 1.93 -10.81
C ASP A 557 -23.40 2.47 -10.72
N CYS A 558 -24.23 2.02 -11.65
CA CYS A 558 -25.63 2.43 -11.79
C CYS A 558 -26.52 2.04 -10.60
N ALA A 559 -26.16 0.97 -9.85
CA ALA A 559 -26.94 0.51 -8.71
C ALA A 559 -26.63 1.34 -7.46
N THR A 560 -25.35 1.58 -7.20
CA THR A 560 -24.90 2.24 -5.96
C THR A 560 -24.72 3.74 -6.10
N GLY A 561 -24.59 4.26 -7.33
CA GLY A 561 -24.26 5.66 -7.60
C GLY A 561 -22.78 5.99 -7.38
N THR A 562 -21.94 4.97 -7.17
CA THR A 562 -20.50 5.17 -6.98
C THR A 562 -19.84 5.58 -8.29
N ILE A 563 -19.05 6.64 -8.26
CA ILE A 563 -18.34 7.18 -9.43
C ILE A 563 -16.85 7.34 -9.15
N THR A 564 -16.01 7.00 -10.13
CA THR A 564 -14.56 7.21 -10.12
C THR A 564 -14.15 8.06 -11.31
N PHE A 565 -13.49 9.18 -11.04
CA PHE A 565 -12.91 10.06 -12.05
C PHE A 565 -11.56 9.49 -12.48
N ASN A 566 -11.49 9.10 -13.75
CA ASN A 566 -10.29 8.52 -14.34
C ASN A 566 -9.49 9.64 -15.02
N THR A 567 -8.19 9.73 -14.75
CA THR A 567 -7.30 10.73 -15.38
C THR A 567 -6.05 10.05 -15.93
N SER A 568 -5.45 10.64 -16.96
CA SER A 568 -4.12 10.24 -17.46
C SER A 568 -3.23 11.45 -17.75
N GLY A 569 -1.92 11.24 -17.82
CA GLY A 569 -0.93 12.31 -17.95
C GLY A 569 -0.77 13.16 -16.69
N GLY A 570 -0.31 14.40 -16.86
CA GLY A 570 -0.08 15.36 -15.78
C GLY A 570 1.41 15.56 -15.43
N ASP A 571 1.67 16.51 -14.54
CA ASP A 571 3.02 16.89 -14.09
C ASP A 571 3.47 16.18 -12.80
N GLY A 572 2.64 15.29 -12.27
CA GLY A 572 2.91 14.53 -11.04
C GLY A 572 2.56 15.26 -9.74
N SER A 573 2.10 16.51 -9.78
CA SER A 573 1.57 17.20 -8.59
C SER A 573 0.14 16.72 -8.23
N PRO A 574 -0.39 16.96 -7.01
CA PRO A 574 -1.73 16.51 -6.64
C PRO A 574 -2.82 17.10 -7.55
N ILE A 575 -3.74 16.25 -8.03
CA ILE A 575 -4.94 16.67 -8.79
C ILE A 575 -6.07 17.00 -7.82
N THR A 576 -6.78 18.10 -8.03
CA THR A 576 -8.06 18.40 -7.39
C THR A 576 -9.20 18.21 -8.37
N TYR A 577 -10.21 17.44 -7.96
CA TYR A 577 -11.40 17.16 -8.75
C TYR A 577 -12.57 18.03 -8.30
N SER A 578 -13.47 18.38 -9.21
CA SER A 578 -14.76 18.98 -8.90
C SER A 578 -15.86 18.48 -9.84
N ALA A 579 -17.02 18.17 -9.27
CA ALA A 579 -18.24 17.81 -9.96
C ALA A 579 -19.42 18.12 -9.04
N VAL A 580 -20.35 18.97 -9.49
CA VAL A 580 -21.51 19.37 -8.71
C VAL A 580 -22.47 18.17 -8.57
N GLY A 581 -22.97 17.91 -7.35
CA GLY A 581 -23.84 16.77 -7.08
C GLY A 581 -23.12 15.42 -6.87
N VAL A 582 -21.79 15.43 -6.70
CA VAL A 582 -21.00 14.24 -6.32
C VAL A 582 -20.36 14.47 -4.95
N GLN A 583 -20.75 13.68 -3.95
CA GLN A 583 -20.15 13.71 -2.63
C GLN A 583 -18.82 12.95 -2.61
N ARG A 584 -17.76 13.60 -2.13
CA ARG A 584 -16.40 13.04 -2.04
C ARG A 584 -15.79 13.37 -0.68
N ALA A 585 -14.87 12.51 -0.23
CA ALA A 585 -14.19 12.70 1.06
C ALA A 585 -13.31 13.96 1.11
N SER A 586 -12.75 14.37 -0.05
CA SER A 586 -11.94 15.58 -0.21
C SER A 586 -11.89 16.02 -1.67
N ALA A 587 -11.33 17.21 -1.94
CA ALA A 587 -11.11 17.70 -3.29
C ALA A 587 -10.13 16.83 -4.10
N ASN A 588 -9.20 16.13 -3.45
CA ASN A 588 -8.20 15.27 -4.10
C ASN A 588 -8.66 13.81 -4.25
N SER A 589 -9.80 13.45 -3.66
CA SER A 589 -10.42 12.14 -3.87
C SER A 589 -10.96 12.06 -5.30
N ASN A 590 -10.50 11.08 -6.07
CA ASN A 590 -11.02 10.80 -7.40
C ASN A 590 -12.27 9.90 -7.36
N THR A 591 -12.66 9.38 -6.21
CA THR A 591 -13.88 8.59 -6.01
C THR A 591 -14.93 9.36 -5.21
N GLY A 592 -16.21 9.06 -5.47
CA GLY A 592 -17.36 9.65 -4.80
C GLY A 592 -18.67 8.92 -5.04
N THR A 593 -19.76 9.50 -4.55
CA THR A 593 -21.13 9.02 -4.78
C THR A 593 -21.99 10.14 -5.35
N VAL A 594 -22.69 9.86 -6.45
CA VAL A 594 -23.65 10.79 -7.06
C VAL A 594 -24.89 10.89 -6.16
N GLU A 595 -25.27 12.13 -5.83
CA GLU A 595 -26.36 12.40 -4.90
C GLU A 595 -27.69 11.81 -5.39
N ALA A 596 -28.51 11.31 -4.45
CA ALA A 596 -29.74 10.59 -4.76
C ALA A 596 -30.72 11.38 -5.63
N GLY A 597 -30.82 12.70 -5.44
CA GLY A 597 -31.68 13.57 -6.25
C GLY A 597 -31.24 13.64 -7.71
N LEU A 598 -29.92 13.71 -7.97
CA LEU A 598 -29.39 13.73 -9.33
C LEU A 598 -29.54 12.35 -10.00
N ARG A 599 -29.48 11.25 -9.23
CA ARG A 599 -29.76 9.90 -9.75
C ARG A 599 -31.23 9.68 -10.14
N ALA A 600 -32.16 10.39 -9.50
CA ALA A 600 -33.59 10.29 -9.80
C ALA A 600 -34.01 11.14 -11.03
N ASP A 601 -33.28 12.20 -11.34
CA ASP A 601 -33.45 13.06 -12.53
C ASP A 601 -32.09 13.24 -13.23
N PRO A 602 -31.63 12.24 -14.01
CA PRO A 602 -30.27 12.21 -14.55
C PRO A 602 -29.97 13.38 -15.49
N LYS A 603 -28.92 14.13 -15.19
CA LYS A 603 -28.38 15.22 -16.02
C LYS A 603 -26.88 14.99 -16.24
N PRO A 604 -26.30 15.43 -17.37
CA PRO A 604 -24.85 15.32 -17.58
C PRO A 604 -24.05 15.98 -16.46
N LEU A 605 -23.11 15.22 -15.88
CA LEU A 605 -22.19 15.66 -14.84
C LEU A 605 -20.97 16.33 -15.49
N LEU A 606 -20.76 17.61 -15.21
CA LEU A 606 -19.49 18.26 -15.55
C LEU A 606 -18.44 17.90 -14.49
N ILE A 607 -17.48 17.08 -14.90
CA ILE A 607 -16.34 16.66 -14.09
C ILE A 607 -15.15 17.53 -14.48
N THR A 608 -14.43 18.03 -13.50
CA THR A 608 -13.20 18.81 -13.68
C THR A 608 -12.06 18.20 -12.87
N ALA A 609 -10.85 18.30 -13.40
CA ALA A 609 -9.61 17.89 -12.77
C ALA A 609 -8.57 19.00 -12.97
N THR A 610 -8.02 19.52 -11.88
CA THR A 610 -7.07 20.63 -11.88
C THR A 610 -5.73 20.19 -11.27
N GLN A 611 -4.63 20.47 -11.95
CA GLN A 611 -3.27 20.17 -11.52
C GLN A 611 -2.35 21.34 -11.89
N SER A 612 -1.59 21.87 -10.92
CA SER A 612 -0.72 23.06 -11.12
C SER A 612 -1.37 24.23 -11.87
N GLY A 613 -2.66 24.49 -11.61
CA GLY A 613 -3.44 25.55 -12.27
C GLY A 613 -4.00 25.20 -13.65
N THR A 614 -3.63 24.06 -14.24
CA THR A 614 -4.22 23.54 -15.48
C THR A 614 -5.48 22.75 -15.14
N THR A 615 -6.63 23.14 -15.70
CA THR A 615 -7.91 22.45 -15.50
C THR A 615 -8.36 21.78 -16.78
N VAL A 616 -8.69 20.50 -16.72
CA VAL A 616 -9.42 19.78 -17.78
C VAL A 616 -10.82 19.42 -17.31
N SER A 617 -11.74 19.29 -18.26
CA SER A 617 -13.15 19.00 -17.97
C SER A 617 -13.73 17.94 -18.90
N LEU A 618 -14.65 17.14 -18.38
CA LEU A 618 -15.39 16.13 -19.13
C LEU A 618 -16.87 16.18 -18.73
N SER A 619 -17.77 16.22 -19.71
CA SER A 619 -19.21 16.06 -19.47
C SER A 619 -19.56 14.57 -19.54
N PHE A 620 -20.15 14.02 -18.48
CA PHE A 620 -20.51 12.62 -18.35
C PHE A 620 -22.02 12.44 -18.15
N ASP A 621 -22.72 11.94 -19.18
CA ASP A 621 -24.12 11.56 -19.09
C ASP A 621 -24.27 10.15 -18.49
N PHE A 622 -24.38 10.12 -17.16
CA PHE A 622 -24.51 8.86 -16.42
C PHE A 622 -25.90 8.23 -16.56
N GLY A 623 -26.92 8.99 -16.97
CA GLY A 623 -28.25 8.48 -17.26
C GLY A 623 -28.23 7.60 -18.51
N GLN A 624 -27.63 8.12 -19.60
CA GLN A 624 -27.40 7.35 -20.82
C GLN A 624 -26.51 6.13 -20.58
N TYR A 625 -25.41 6.30 -19.83
CA TYR A 625 -24.48 5.22 -19.49
C TYR A 625 -25.17 4.00 -18.85
N CYS A 626 -26.15 4.23 -17.97
CA CYS A 626 -26.89 3.16 -17.30
C CYS A 626 -27.95 2.49 -18.16
N THR A 627 -28.44 3.16 -19.19
CA THR A 627 -29.42 2.61 -20.15
C THR A 627 -28.77 1.84 -21.30
N SER A 628 -27.52 2.14 -21.64
CA SER A 628 -26.76 1.44 -22.68
C SER A 628 -25.26 1.41 -22.35
N PRO A 629 -24.79 0.37 -21.62
CA PRO A 629 -23.38 0.24 -21.27
C PRO A 629 -22.55 0.03 -22.55
N GLY A 630 -21.82 1.07 -22.97
CA GLY A 630 -20.97 1.07 -24.18
C GLY A 630 -21.23 2.22 -25.15
N SER A 631 -22.37 2.91 -25.04
CA SER A 631 -22.64 4.15 -25.79
C SER A 631 -22.18 5.35 -24.97
N VAL A 632 -20.88 5.67 -25.02
CA VAL A 632 -20.35 6.86 -24.35
C VAL A 632 -20.31 8.04 -25.33
N THR A 633 -21.30 8.92 -25.26
CA THR A 633 -21.15 10.28 -25.78
C THR A 633 -20.39 11.12 -24.76
N THR A 634 -19.06 11.00 -24.76
CA THR A 634 -18.22 12.05 -24.19
C THR A 634 -18.29 13.22 -25.16
N THR A 635 -18.96 14.31 -24.81
CA THR A 635 -18.72 15.60 -25.48
C THR A 635 -17.56 16.27 -24.73
N PRO A 636 -16.37 16.39 -25.34
CA PRO A 636 -15.36 17.30 -24.81
C PRO A 636 -15.95 18.71 -24.91
N PRO A 637 -16.03 19.51 -23.84
CA PRO A 637 -16.12 20.96 -24.01
C PRO A 637 -14.86 21.41 -24.76
N PRO A 638 -14.94 22.35 -25.71
CA PRO A 638 -13.84 22.67 -26.61
C PRO A 638 -12.69 23.31 -25.83
N SER A 639 -11.70 22.51 -25.42
CA SER A 639 -10.43 23.03 -24.95
C SER A 639 -9.54 23.30 -26.15
N GLY A 640 -9.37 24.56 -26.52
CA GLY A 640 -8.21 25.01 -27.30
C GLY A 640 -8.45 25.65 -28.67
N SER A 641 -9.68 25.89 -29.11
CA SER A 641 -9.89 26.77 -30.28
C SER A 641 -9.88 28.24 -29.83
N ALA A 642 -9.14 29.08 -30.57
CA ALA A 642 -9.15 30.53 -30.36
C ALA A 642 -10.59 31.04 -30.35
N LEU A 643 -10.90 31.99 -29.45
CA LEU A 643 -12.19 32.66 -29.43
C LEU A 643 -12.53 33.14 -30.84
N ALA A 644 -13.66 32.72 -31.39
CA ALA A 644 -14.12 33.11 -32.72
C ALA A 644 -15.55 33.65 -32.65
N LEU A 645 -15.81 34.73 -33.38
CA LEU A 645 -17.16 35.22 -33.64
C LEU A 645 -17.68 34.57 -34.92
N LEU A 646 -18.75 33.81 -34.78
CA LEU A 646 -19.48 33.20 -35.88
C LEU A 646 -20.51 34.21 -36.44
N PRO A 647 -21.05 33.97 -37.65
CA PRO A 647 -22.12 34.79 -38.17
C PRO A 647 -23.28 34.95 -37.18
N PRO A 648 -23.75 36.18 -36.93
CA PRO A 648 -24.84 36.41 -36.00
C PRO A 648 -26.16 35.87 -36.56
N THR A 649 -27.08 35.53 -35.68
CA THR A 649 -28.46 35.22 -36.06
C THR A 649 -29.27 36.51 -35.99
N TYR A 650 -29.91 36.92 -37.09
CA TYR A 650 -30.67 38.18 -37.16
C TYR A 650 -32.08 37.97 -37.68
N ASN A 651 -33.06 38.61 -37.04
CA ASN A 651 -34.46 38.63 -37.47
C ASN A 651 -34.81 39.99 -38.10
N CYS A 652 -35.03 39.99 -39.41
CA CYS A 652 -35.30 41.19 -40.20
C CYS A 652 -36.60 41.93 -39.84
N GLY A 653 -37.60 41.22 -39.32
CA GLY A 653 -38.90 41.81 -38.97
C GLY A 653 -38.88 42.51 -37.60
N THR A 654 -38.15 41.95 -36.63
CA THR A 654 -38.15 42.45 -35.24
C THR A 654 -36.90 43.23 -34.87
N GLY A 655 -35.81 43.08 -35.63
CA GLY A 655 -34.51 43.64 -35.30
C GLY A 655 -33.74 42.87 -34.22
N ALA A 656 -34.24 41.71 -33.78
CA ALA A 656 -33.56 40.88 -32.79
C ALA A 656 -32.29 40.25 -33.38
N ILE A 657 -31.18 40.33 -32.64
CA ILE A 657 -29.87 39.81 -33.05
C ILE A 657 -29.24 38.98 -31.93
N THR A 658 -28.56 37.89 -32.31
CA THR A 658 -27.76 37.04 -31.41
C THR A 658 -26.33 36.94 -31.92
N PHE A 659 -25.36 37.21 -31.04
CA PHE A 659 -23.93 37.09 -31.28
C PHE A 659 -23.49 35.66 -30.94
N ASN A 660 -23.10 34.93 -31.99
CA ASN A 660 -22.70 33.53 -31.89
C ASN A 660 -21.18 33.45 -31.76
N THR A 661 -20.67 32.76 -30.74
CA THR A 661 -19.23 32.54 -30.55
C THR A 661 -18.91 31.06 -30.46
N SER A 662 -17.72 30.68 -30.91
CA SER A 662 -17.15 29.35 -30.72
C SER A 662 -15.72 29.43 -30.18
N GLY A 663 -15.26 28.35 -29.56
CA GLY A 663 -13.96 28.33 -28.87
C GLY A 663 -13.92 29.17 -27.60
N GLY A 664 -12.73 29.55 -27.18
CA GLY A 664 -12.48 30.32 -25.96
C GLY A 664 -11.89 29.50 -24.81
N ASP A 665 -11.47 30.19 -23.75
CA ASP A 665 -10.81 29.60 -22.57
C ASP A 665 -11.76 29.24 -21.41
N GLY A 666 -13.06 29.45 -21.62
CA GLY A 666 -14.11 29.16 -20.63
C GLY A 666 -14.38 30.29 -19.63
N SER A 667 -13.64 31.40 -19.65
CA SER A 667 -13.95 32.60 -18.85
C SER A 667 -15.13 33.41 -19.46
N PRO A 668 -15.79 34.33 -18.72
CA PRO A 668 -16.93 35.09 -19.27
C PRO A 668 -16.54 35.97 -20.48
N ILE A 669 -17.33 35.95 -21.56
CA ILE A 669 -17.14 36.78 -22.76
C ILE A 669 -17.94 38.08 -22.64
N THR A 670 -17.31 39.21 -22.95
CA THR A 670 -17.99 40.51 -23.12
C THR A 670 -18.12 40.86 -24.60
N TYR A 671 -19.30 41.30 -25.02
CA TYR A 671 -19.60 41.67 -26.40
C TYR A 671 -19.72 43.19 -26.56
N SER A 672 -19.49 43.72 -27.77
CA SER A 672 -19.81 45.12 -28.11
C SER A 672 -20.20 45.27 -29.58
N ALA A 673 -21.26 46.04 -29.84
CA ALA A 673 -21.73 46.41 -31.18
C ALA A 673 -22.51 47.74 -31.08
N VAL A 674 -22.06 48.77 -31.80
CA VAL A 674 -22.70 50.10 -31.78
C VAL A 674 -24.04 50.06 -32.51
N GLY A 675 -25.09 50.62 -31.92
CA GLY A 675 -26.45 50.60 -32.47
C GLY A 675 -27.26 49.32 -32.17
N VAL A 676 -26.80 48.48 -31.23
CA VAL A 676 -27.52 47.32 -30.71
C VAL A 676 -27.75 47.48 -29.21
N GLN A 677 -29.01 47.55 -28.81
CA GLN A 677 -29.39 47.63 -27.40
C GLN A 677 -29.40 46.22 -26.78
N ARG A 678 -28.68 46.05 -25.66
CA ARG A 678 -28.56 44.79 -24.91
C ARG A 678 -28.73 45.01 -23.41
N ALA A 679 -29.13 43.96 -22.68
CA ALA A 679 -29.35 44.03 -21.24
C ALA A 679 -28.05 44.20 -20.43
N SER A 680 -26.91 43.71 -20.93
CA SER A 680 -25.59 43.86 -20.29
C SER A 680 -24.45 43.68 -21.32
N ALA A 681 -23.21 43.89 -20.90
CA ALA A 681 -22.03 43.66 -21.73
C ALA A 681 -21.72 42.17 -21.97
N THR A 682 -22.21 41.25 -21.14
CA THR A 682 -22.01 39.79 -21.31
C THR A 682 -23.19 39.11 -22.00
N SER A 683 -24.29 39.84 -22.22
CA SER A 683 -25.45 39.33 -22.94
C SER A 683 -25.11 39.23 -24.43
N ASN A 684 -25.27 38.04 -25.00
CA ASN A 684 -25.01 37.77 -26.41
C ASN A 684 -26.26 38.00 -27.29
N THR A 685 -27.36 38.51 -26.75
CA THR A 685 -28.59 38.83 -27.51
C THR A 685 -28.96 40.31 -27.35
N GLY A 686 -29.62 40.87 -28.36
CA GLY A 686 -30.02 42.29 -28.39
C GLY A 686 -31.02 42.65 -29.47
N ILE A 687 -31.34 43.95 -29.57
CA ILE A 687 -32.19 44.51 -30.62
C ILE A 687 -31.43 45.64 -31.33
N VAL A 688 -31.36 45.57 -32.67
CA VAL A 688 -30.79 46.63 -33.51
C VAL A 688 -31.73 47.83 -33.52
N GLU A 689 -31.20 49.01 -33.21
CA GLU A 689 -31.96 50.24 -33.07
C GLU A 689 -32.75 50.61 -34.34
N ALA A 690 -33.95 51.18 -34.16
CA ALA A 690 -34.88 51.44 -35.26
C ALA A 690 -34.31 52.37 -36.34
N GLY A 691 -33.50 53.37 -35.97
CA GLY A 691 -32.85 54.28 -36.91
C GLY A 691 -31.84 53.57 -37.82
N LEU A 692 -31.04 52.65 -37.25
CA LEU A 692 -30.09 51.86 -38.02
C LEU A 692 -30.80 50.85 -38.92
N ARG A 693 -31.99 50.35 -38.54
CA ARG A 693 -32.82 49.49 -39.39
C ARG A 693 -33.46 50.21 -40.57
N ALA A 694 -33.69 51.52 -40.48
CA ALA A 694 -34.26 52.33 -41.56
C ALA A 694 -33.23 52.77 -42.61
N ASP A 695 -31.95 52.89 -42.23
CA ASP A 695 -30.79 53.16 -43.11
C ASP A 695 -29.69 52.12 -42.84
N PRO A 696 -29.81 50.89 -43.40
CA PRO A 696 -28.97 49.76 -43.02
C PRO A 696 -27.49 49.99 -43.36
N LYS A 697 -26.63 49.87 -42.35
CA LYS A 697 -25.16 49.90 -42.48
C LYS A 697 -24.56 48.67 -41.79
N PRO A 698 -23.39 48.16 -42.21
CA PRO A 698 -22.77 47.00 -41.57
C PRO A 698 -22.53 47.22 -40.06
N LEU A 699 -22.96 46.24 -39.25
CA LEU A 699 -22.73 46.19 -37.81
C LEU A 699 -21.38 45.56 -37.51
N PHE A 700 -20.52 46.27 -36.78
CA PHE A 700 -19.28 45.70 -36.26
C PHE A 700 -19.52 45.10 -34.88
N ILE A 701 -19.41 43.78 -34.80
CA ILE A 701 -19.64 43.00 -33.58
C ILE A 701 -18.29 42.54 -33.07
N THR A 702 -18.06 42.72 -31.78
CA THR A 702 -16.83 42.29 -31.08
C THR A 702 -17.17 41.39 -29.90
N ALA A 703 -16.29 40.43 -29.62
CA ALA A 703 -16.36 39.52 -28.48
C ALA A 703 -14.97 39.46 -27.85
N THR A 704 -14.88 39.72 -26.56
CA THR A 704 -13.63 39.77 -25.80
C THR A 704 -13.68 38.80 -24.64
N GLN A 705 -12.66 37.95 -24.52
CA GLN A 705 -12.48 37.00 -23.43
C GLN A 705 -11.04 37.07 -22.96
N ASN A 706 -10.83 37.32 -21.67
CA ASN A 706 -9.51 37.39 -21.04
C ASN A 706 -8.47 38.27 -21.80
N GLY A 707 -8.91 39.40 -22.36
CA GLY A 707 -8.08 40.34 -23.11
C GLY A 707 -7.89 40.03 -24.59
N VAL A 708 -8.39 38.90 -25.09
CA VAL A 708 -8.39 38.56 -26.53
C VAL A 708 -9.71 39.00 -27.14
N THR A 709 -9.66 39.92 -28.12
CA THR A 709 -10.83 40.43 -28.84
C THR A 709 -10.86 39.90 -30.27
N VAL A 710 -11.99 39.33 -30.67
CA VAL A 710 -12.31 39.03 -32.08
C VAL A 710 -13.48 39.87 -32.54
N SER A 711 -13.54 40.12 -33.85
CA SER A 711 -14.50 41.02 -34.46
C SER A 711 -15.00 40.50 -35.80
N VAL A 712 -16.27 40.78 -36.11
CA VAL A 712 -16.89 40.49 -37.42
C VAL A 712 -17.72 41.67 -37.87
N SER A 713 -17.73 41.95 -39.17
CA SER A 713 -18.68 42.89 -39.79
C SER A 713 -19.89 42.11 -40.32
N PHE A 714 -21.09 42.58 -39.99
CA PHE A 714 -22.34 41.97 -40.39
C PHE A 714 -23.23 42.99 -41.12
N ASP A 715 -23.33 42.83 -42.44
CA ASP A 715 -24.27 43.61 -43.27
C ASP A 715 -25.68 43.01 -43.17
N PHE A 716 -26.44 43.50 -42.19
CA PHE A 716 -27.79 43.03 -41.96
C PHE A 716 -28.79 43.53 -43.02
N GLY A 717 -28.46 44.58 -43.78
CA GLY A 717 -29.26 45.05 -44.91
C GLY A 717 -29.21 44.06 -46.07
N GLN A 718 -28.01 43.62 -46.45
CA GLN A 718 -27.79 42.56 -47.43
C GLN A 718 -28.42 41.23 -46.98
N TYR A 719 -28.25 40.86 -45.70
CA TYR A 719 -28.83 39.63 -45.15
C TYR A 719 -30.36 39.59 -45.27
N CYS A 720 -31.04 40.72 -45.09
CA CYS A 720 -32.50 40.79 -45.23
C CYS A 720 -32.96 40.88 -46.70
N ALA A 721 -32.15 41.43 -47.59
CA ALA A 721 -32.43 41.47 -49.03
C ALA A 721 -32.28 40.10 -49.70
N SER A 722 -31.39 39.23 -49.18
CA SER A 722 -31.21 37.86 -49.66
C SER A 722 -30.92 36.90 -48.49
N PRO A 723 -31.97 36.36 -47.84
CA PRO A 723 -31.82 35.50 -46.67
C PRO A 723 -31.00 34.24 -47.00
N GLY A 724 -29.80 34.13 -46.41
CA GLY A 724 -28.86 33.01 -46.63
C GLY A 724 -27.54 33.41 -47.31
N SER A 725 -27.42 34.63 -47.85
CA SER A 725 -26.13 35.20 -48.24
C SER A 725 -25.43 35.78 -47.01
N VAL A 726 -24.53 35.01 -46.40
CA VAL A 726 -23.73 35.47 -45.25
C VAL A 726 -22.29 35.70 -45.71
N THR A 727 -21.97 36.92 -46.12
CA THR A 727 -20.57 37.38 -46.23
C THR A 727 -20.15 37.97 -44.90
N THR A 728 -19.54 37.14 -44.05
CA THR A 728 -18.74 37.64 -42.92
C THR A 728 -17.29 37.64 -43.35
N THR A 729 -16.66 38.81 -43.40
CA THR A 729 -15.21 38.92 -43.61
C THR A 729 -14.54 39.10 -42.25
N PRO A 730 -13.70 38.15 -41.80
CA PRO A 730 -12.77 38.40 -40.71
C PRO A 730 -11.80 39.51 -41.16
N PRO A 731 -11.54 40.56 -40.36
CA PRO A 731 -10.44 41.48 -40.67
C PRO A 731 -9.12 40.70 -40.62
N PRO A 732 -8.17 40.91 -41.55
CA PRO A 732 -6.93 40.17 -41.57
C PRO A 732 -6.10 40.47 -40.31
N SER A 733 -5.80 39.44 -39.51
CA SER A 733 -4.89 39.54 -38.37
C SER A 733 -3.47 39.12 -38.76
N GLY A 734 -2.48 39.98 -38.47
CA GLY A 734 -1.16 39.50 -38.06
C GLY A 734 0.07 39.85 -38.90
N SER A 735 0.00 40.59 -40.02
CA SER A 735 1.22 41.16 -40.63
C SER A 735 1.57 42.50 -39.98
N ALA A 736 2.86 42.81 -39.83
CA ALA A 736 3.31 44.10 -39.31
C ALA A 736 2.69 45.26 -40.13
N LEU A 737 2.28 46.35 -39.47
CA LEU A 737 1.69 47.51 -40.15
C LEU A 737 2.65 48.00 -41.24
N ALA A 738 2.19 47.95 -42.49
CA ALA A 738 2.94 48.40 -43.66
C ALA A 738 2.16 49.50 -44.39
N LEU A 739 2.85 50.59 -44.73
CA LEU A 739 2.37 51.58 -45.68
C LEU A 739 2.72 51.12 -47.10
N LEU A 740 1.69 50.95 -47.92
CA LEU A 740 1.82 50.62 -49.33
C LEU A 740 1.88 51.92 -50.16
N PRO A 741 2.38 51.87 -51.42
CA PRO A 741 2.33 53.01 -52.32
C PRO A 741 0.91 53.61 -52.37
N PRO A 742 0.77 54.93 -52.24
CA PRO A 742 -0.54 55.56 -52.17
C PRO A 742 -1.19 55.55 -53.56
N THR A 743 -2.52 55.58 -53.58
CA THR A 743 -3.26 55.82 -54.82
C THR A 743 -3.33 57.32 -55.02
N TYR A 744 -2.80 57.84 -56.13
CA TYR A 744 -2.79 59.27 -56.41
C TYR A 744 -3.36 59.58 -57.79
N ASN A 745 -4.30 60.53 -57.85
CA ASN A 745 -4.84 61.03 -59.10
C ASN A 745 -4.14 62.35 -59.48
N CYS A 746 -3.33 62.30 -60.52
CA CYS A 746 -2.55 63.42 -61.02
C CYS A 746 -3.39 64.62 -61.47
N GLY A 747 -4.62 64.39 -61.93
CA GLY A 747 -5.51 65.46 -62.41
C GLY A 747 -6.26 66.17 -61.29
N THR A 748 -6.71 65.44 -60.27
CA THR A 748 -7.54 66.01 -59.19
C THR A 748 -6.78 66.29 -57.90
N GLY A 749 -5.57 65.75 -57.74
CA GLY A 749 -4.80 65.84 -56.50
C GLY A 749 -5.32 64.94 -55.37
N ALA A 750 -6.35 64.12 -55.63
CA ALA A 750 -6.88 63.19 -54.66
C ALA A 750 -5.85 62.10 -54.36
N ILE A 751 -5.59 61.87 -53.07
CA ILE A 751 -4.64 60.87 -52.59
C ILE A 751 -5.29 59.96 -51.54
N THR A 752 -5.01 58.66 -51.63
CA THR A 752 -5.42 57.66 -50.65
C THR A 752 -4.19 56.95 -50.12
N PHE A 753 -4.03 56.95 -48.80
CA PHE A 753 -2.96 56.24 -48.10
C PHE A 753 -3.39 54.80 -47.91
N ASN A 754 -2.65 53.89 -48.54
CA ASN A 754 -2.97 52.48 -48.51
C ASN A 754 -2.12 51.81 -47.43
N THR A 755 -2.74 51.10 -46.50
CA THR A 755 -2.03 50.29 -45.51
C THR A 755 -2.43 48.83 -45.63
N ALA A 756 -1.49 47.94 -45.35
CA ALA A 756 -1.72 46.51 -45.21
C ALA A 756 -1.13 45.99 -43.92
N GLY A 757 -1.73 44.92 -43.40
CA GLY A 757 -1.43 44.40 -42.07
C GLY A 757 -1.94 45.31 -40.95
N GLY A 758 -1.35 45.16 -39.78
CA GLY A 758 -1.76 45.82 -38.56
C GLY A 758 -2.45 44.89 -37.56
N ASP A 759 -2.65 45.41 -36.34
CA ASP A 759 -3.28 44.69 -35.23
C ASP A 759 -4.81 44.89 -35.15
N GLY A 760 -5.37 45.64 -36.09
CA GLY A 760 -6.80 45.92 -36.19
C GLY A 760 -7.30 47.10 -35.35
N SER A 761 -6.44 47.78 -34.58
CA SER A 761 -6.81 49.03 -33.90
C SER A 761 -6.87 50.23 -34.88
N PRO A 762 -7.51 51.38 -34.55
CA PRO A 762 -7.60 52.52 -35.47
C PRO A 762 -6.22 53.08 -35.86
N ILE A 763 -5.97 53.24 -37.16
CA ILE A 763 -4.74 53.83 -37.68
C ILE A 763 -4.89 55.36 -37.78
N THR A 764 -3.90 56.09 -37.26
CA THR A 764 -3.78 57.54 -37.50
C THR A 764 -2.73 57.82 -38.57
N TYR A 765 -3.03 58.73 -39.48
CA TYR A 765 -2.18 59.08 -40.60
C TYR A 765 -1.66 60.52 -40.48
N SER A 766 -0.48 60.80 -41.00
CA SER A 766 0.06 62.16 -41.14
C SER A 766 0.83 62.33 -42.44
N ALA A 767 0.59 63.45 -43.14
CA ALA A 767 1.41 63.90 -44.26
C ALA A 767 1.27 65.42 -44.41
N VAL A 768 2.40 66.13 -44.43
CA VAL A 768 2.41 67.60 -44.55
C VAL A 768 2.04 68.01 -45.98
N GLY A 769 1.09 68.93 -46.14
CA GLY A 769 0.61 69.37 -47.46
C GLY A 769 -0.53 68.54 -48.06
N VAL A 770 -1.17 67.67 -47.26
CA VAL A 770 -2.42 66.95 -47.65
C VAL A 770 -3.56 67.34 -46.71
N ARG A 771 -4.63 67.91 -47.27
CA ARG A 771 -5.86 68.22 -46.51
C ARG A 771 -6.74 66.99 -46.37
N ARG A 772 -7.18 66.72 -45.13
CA ARG A 772 -8.03 65.59 -44.75
C ARG A 772 -9.05 66.02 -43.71
N THR A 773 -10.17 65.30 -43.65
CA THR A 773 -11.29 65.58 -42.74
C THR A 773 -11.04 65.14 -41.30
N SER A 774 -10.13 64.18 -41.07
CA SER A 774 -9.67 63.79 -39.73
C SER A 774 -8.29 63.12 -39.77
N PRO A 775 -7.59 62.99 -38.62
CA PRO A 775 -6.33 62.25 -38.53
C PRO A 775 -6.44 60.74 -38.84
N THR A 776 -7.62 60.13 -38.78
CA THR A 776 -7.85 58.71 -39.12
C THR A 776 -8.33 58.51 -40.55
N SER A 777 -8.61 59.58 -41.29
CA SER A 777 -9.00 59.50 -42.70
C SER A 777 -7.79 59.12 -43.55
N ALA A 778 -7.88 57.98 -44.23
CA ALA A 778 -6.85 57.52 -45.18
C ALA A 778 -6.90 58.29 -46.51
N THR A 779 -7.99 59.00 -46.81
CA THR A 779 -8.16 59.78 -48.04
C THR A 779 -8.01 61.28 -47.79
N GLY A 780 -7.46 61.99 -48.78
CA GLY A 780 -7.24 63.42 -48.75
C GLY A 780 -6.99 64.03 -50.12
N THR A 781 -6.65 65.31 -50.14
CA THR A 781 -6.26 66.01 -51.36
C THR A 781 -4.94 66.74 -51.12
N VAL A 782 -3.96 66.51 -51.99
CA VAL A 782 -2.68 67.24 -51.98
C VAL A 782 -2.97 68.70 -52.31
N GLU A 783 -2.51 69.60 -51.45
CA GLU A 783 -2.78 71.04 -51.58
C GLU A 783 -2.31 71.58 -52.93
N GLU A 784 -3.09 72.49 -53.50
CA GLU A 784 -2.89 72.98 -54.87
C GLU A 784 -1.50 73.60 -55.10
N GLY A 785 -0.98 74.34 -54.11
CA GLY A 785 0.37 74.91 -54.17
C GLY A 785 1.47 73.85 -54.25
N LEU A 786 1.30 72.70 -53.58
CA LEU A 786 2.25 71.59 -53.64
C LEU A 786 2.14 70.82 -54.96
N ARG A 787 0.98 70.84 -55.63
CA ARG A 787 0.79 70.21 -56.95
C ARG A 787 1.42 71.02 -58.09
N ALA A 788 1.52 72.34 -57.94
CA ALA A 788 2.15 73.22 -58.93
C ALA A 788 3.69 73.18 -58.88
N ASP A 789 4.29 72.90 -57.71
CA ASP A 789 5.73 72.67 -57.51
C ASP A 789 5.95 71.32 -56.77
N PRO A 790 5.89 70.18 -57.49
CA PRO A 790 5.80 68.86 -56.88
C PRO A 790 7.09 68.46 -56.13
N LYS A 791 6.96 68.29 -54.81
CA LYS A 791 8.01 67.75 -53.92
C LYS A 791 7.59 66.39 -53.34
N PRO A 792 8.54 65.48 -53.02
CA PRO A 792 8.19 64.21 -52.41
C PRO A 792 7.45 64.38 -51.08
N LEU A 793 6.36 63.64 -50.91
CA LEU A 793 5.48 63.70 -49.75
C LEU A 793 5.83 62.56 -48.79
N VAL A 794 6.16 62.85 -47.53
CA VAL A 794 6.32 61.82 -46.51
C VAL A 794 4.97 61.49 -45.89
N ILE A 795 4.56 60.23 -46.01
CA ILE A 795 3.30 59.70 -45.49
C ILE A 795 3.64 58.76 -44.35
N SER A 796 3.02 58.98 -43.18
CA SER A 796 3.16 58.12 -42.01
C SER A 796 1.81 57.55 -41.58
N ALA A 797 1.83 56.32 -41.07
CA ALA A 797 0.69 55.61 -40.51
C ALA A 797 1.12 55.01 -39.17
N THR A 798 0.35 55.29 -38.12
CA THR A 798 0.63 54.85 -36.75
C THR A 798 -0.53 54.07 -36.20
N GLN A 799 -0.24 52.88 -35.66
CA GLN A 799 -1.20 51.98 -35.03
C GLN A 799 -0.57 51.42 -33.75
N SER A 800 -1.29 51.49 -32.63
CA SER A 800 -0.78 51.05 -31.30
C SER A 800 0.62 51.56 -30.95
N GLY A 801 0.96 52.80 -31.36
CA GLY A 801 2.26 53.42 -31.09
C GLY A 801 3.40 53.02 -32.03
N VAL A 802 3.17 52.13 -33.00
CA VAL A 802 4.15 51.74 -34.03
C VAL A 802 3.88 52.56 -35.29
N THR A 803 4.87 53.37 -35.70
CA THR A 803 4.78 54.21 -36.92
C THR A 803 5.60 53.61 -38.06
N THR A 804 4.97 53.44 -39.21
CA THR A 804 5.66 53.18 -40.48
C THR A 804 5.52 54.40 -41.39
N SER A 805 6.45 54.61 -42.32
CA SER A 805 6.44 55.78 -43.21
C SER A 805 7.01 55.46 -44.59
N ILE A 806 6.45 56.10 -45.61
CA ILE A 806 6.95 56.06 -46.98
C ILE A 806 7.12 57.47 -47.53
N THR A 807 8.07 57.66 -48.44
CA THR A 807 8.19 58.91 -49.20
C THR A 807 7.63 58.68 -50.60
N PHE A 808 6.58 59.43 -50.96
CA PHE A 808 5.91 59.33 -52.26
C PHE A 808 6.22 60.55 -53.13
N ASN A 809 7.00 60.34 -54.20
CA ASN A 809 7.24 61.37 -55.21
C ASN A 809 6.12 61.33 -56.27
N PHE A 810 5.06 62.07 -56.00
CA PHE A 810 3.90 62.10 -56.89
C PHE A 810 4.21 62.80 -58.24
N GLY A 811 5.21 63.68 -58.29
CA GLY A 811 5.68 64.27 -59.54
C GLY A 811 6.27 63.23 -60.50
N ALA A 812 7.10 62.32 -59.97
CA ALA A 812 7.65 61.21 -60.75
C ALA A 812 6.59 60.16 -61.11
N PHE A 813 5.64 59.89 -60.21
CA PHE A 813 4.55 58.94 -60.44
C PHE A 813 3.68 59.32 -61.65
N CYS A 814 3.38 60.61 -61.80
CA CYS A 814 2.58 61.11 -62.92
C CYS A 814 3.32 61.12 -64.27
N ALA A 815 4.63 60.91 -64.28
CA ALA A 815 5.48 61.00 -65.47
C ALA A 815 5.76 59.64 -66.17
N GLY A 816 5.33 58.50 -65.61
CA GLY A 816 5.96 57.18 -65.87
C GLY A 816 5.15 56.04 -66.54
N SER A 817 4.05 56.29 -67.26
CA SER A 817 3.30 55.21 -67.95
C SER A 817 3.94 54.75 -69.27
N ALA A 818 4.98 53.91 -69.25
CA ALA A 818 5.47 53.16 -70.44
C ALA A 818 6.35 51.90 -70.13
N ARG A 819 5.77 50.70 -70.35
CA ARG A 819 6.27 49.36 -70.77
C ARG A 819 7.51 48.63 -70.17
N MET A 820 7.22 47.35 -69.82
CA MET A 820 7.97 46.05 -69.87
C MET A 820 9.19 45.75 -68.96
N ALA A 821 9.06 44.74 -68.07
CA ALA A 821 9.61 43.36 -68.22
C ALA A 821 9.49 42.52 -66.92
N SER A 822 9.51 41.19 -67.09
CA SER A 822 9.22 40.05 -66.21
C SER A 822 10.00 39.87 -64.90
N THR A 823 9.43 39.14 -63.92
CA THR A 823 10.03 37.89 -63.37
C THR A 823 9.05 37.07 -62.52
N GLU A 824 9.04 35.77 -62.78
CA GLU A 824 8.39 34.67 -62.05
C GLU A 824 9.33 34.21 -60.91
N LEU A 825 8.80 33.75 -59.77
CA LEU A 825 9.58 33.00 -58.78
C LEU A 825 8.80 31.77 -58.31
N ALA A 826 9.13 30.65 -58.92
CA ALA A 826 8.72 29.30 -58.54
C ALA A 826 9.40 28.86 -57.24
N ASN A 827 8.64 28.32 -56.28
CA ASN A 827 9.20 27.56 -55.16
C ASN A 827 9.69 26.20 -55.69
N SER A 828 10.98 26.10 -56.02
CA SER A 828 11.61 24.85 -56.45
C SER A 828 12.11 24.03 -55.24
N LEU A 829 11.75 22.74 -55.20
CA LEU A 829 12.25 21.79 -54.20
C LEU A 829 13.76 21.56 -54.43
N ASN A 830 14.59 21.78 -53.43
CA ASN A 830 16.04 21.57 -53.50
C ASN A 830 16.48 20.41 -52.60
N VAL A 831 17.38 19.56 -53.10
CA VAL A 831 17.86 18.34 -52.44
C VAL A 831 19.37 18.30 -52.56
N GLU A 832 20.05 18.30 -51.42
CA GLU A 832 21.49 18.20 -51.29
C GLU A 832 21.86 16.88 -50.61
N VAL A 833 22.83 16.14 -51.15
CA VAL A 833 23.30 14.87 -50.56
C VAL A 833 24.54 15.17 -49.72
N LEU A 834 24.47 14.94 -48.41
CA LEU A 834 25.51 15.34 -47.45
C LEU A 834 26.69 14.35 -47.35
N GLY A 835 26.78 13.38 -48.26
CA GLY A 835 27.84 12.37 -48.29
C GLY A 835 27.80 11.57 -49.58
N ASN A 836 28.36 12.10 -50.66
CA ASN A 836 28.39 11.45 -51.97
C ASN A 836 29.75 11.72 -52.67
N PRO A 837 30.57 10.69 -52.93
CA PRO A 837 30.30 9.28 -52.68
C PRO A 837 30.29 8.90 -51.19
N THR A 838 29.67 7.77 -50.84
CA THR A 838 29.62 7.22 -49.47
C THR A 838 29.95 5.73 -49.45
N PRO A 839 30.72 5.22 -48.48
CA PRO A 839 30.86 3.77 -48.27
C PRO A 839 29.67 3.17 -47.49
N SER A 840 28.82 4.01 -46.90
CA SER A 840 27.75 3.59 -46.00
C SER A 840 26.53 3.07 -46.74
N GLU A 841 25.79 2.14 -46.11
CA GLU A 841 24.45 1.72 -46.53
C GLU A 841 23.38 2.80 -46.27
N TRP A 842 23.75 3.94 -45.67
CA TRP A 842 22.85 5.07 -45.42
C TRP A 842 23.49 6.39 -45.84
N VAL A 843 22.70 7.26 -46.44
CA VAL A 843 23.11 8.61 -46.83
C VAL A 843 22.12 9.65 -46.31
N SER A 844 22.63 10.80 -45.85
CA SER A 844 21.79 11.89 -45.39
C SER A 844 21.49 12.87 -46.53
N LEU A 845 20.22 13.23 -46.68
CA LEU A 845 19.73 14.24 -47.61
C LEU A 845 19.27 15.46 -46.84
N ARG A 846 19.75 16.65 -47.21
CA ARG A 846 19.18 17.93 -46.78
C ARG A 846 18.24 18.44 -47.87
N VAL A 847 16.97 18.59 -47.54
CA VAL A 847 15.90 18.99 -48.47
C VAL A 847 15.33 20.33 -48.04
N SER A 848 15.36 21.33 -48.92
CA SER A 848 14.82 22.68 -48.69
C SER A 848 13.78 23.06 -49.74
N GLY A 849 12.90 24.01 -49.41
CA GLY A 849 11.73 24.32 -50.22
C GLY A 849 10.55 23.38 -49.95
N LEU A 850 10.51 22.76 -48.77
CA LEU A 850 9.42 21.90 -48.32
C LEU A 850 8.19 22.76 -47.96
N GLY A 851 7.07 22.51 -48.61
CA GLY A 851 5.76 23.02 -48.18
C GLY A 851 5.21 22.22 -46.99
N SER A 852 3.97 22.47 -46.58
CA SER A 852 3.29 21.76 -45.47
C SER A 852 2.91 20.30 -45.78
N ALA A 853 3.63 19.61 -46.68
CA ALA A 853 3.36 18.25 -47.14
C ALA A 853 4.42 17.27 -46.64
N SER A 854 4.07 15.98 -46.57
CA SER A 854 5.01 14.90 -46.21
C SER A 854 6.08 14.69 -47.28
N LEU A 855 7.32 14.44 -46.85
CA LEU A 855 8.46 14.15 -47.72
C LEU A 855 8.53 12.63 -47.97
N GLN A 856 8.51 12.21 -49.23
CA GLN A 856 8.71 10.82 -49.61
C GLN A 856 9.98 10.66 -50.44
N VAL A 857 10.76 9.61 -50.17
CA VAL A 857 11.96 9.27 -50.93
C VAL A 857 11.91 7.81 -51.33
N GLN A 858 12.00 7.56 -52.63
CA GLN A 858 12.16 6.24 -53.21
C GLN A 858 13.57 6.06 -53.74
N THR A 859 14.23 4.98 -53.33
CA THR A 859 15.60 4.64 -53.73
C THR A 859 15.58 3.47 -54.67
N VAL A 860 16.19 3.62 -55.85
CA VAL A 860 16.38 2.56 -56.84
C VAL A 860 17.86 2.36 -57.15
N ASP A 861 18.26 1.14 -57.51
CA ASP A 861 19.61 0.85 -58.00
C ASP A 861 19.82 1.30 -59.45
N ALA A 862 21.05 1.18 -59.97
CA ALA A 862 21.40 1.58 -61.34
C ALA A 862 20.63 0.81 -62.45
N THR A 863 19.98 -0.31 -62.11
CA THR A 863 19.13 -1.08 -63.03
C THR A 863 17.65 -0.70 -62.92
N GLY A 864 17.32 0.26 -62.04
CA GLY A 864 15.97 0.76 -61.81
C GLY A 864 15.16 -0.08 -60.83
N ARG A 865 15.77 -1.07 -60.15
CA ARG A 865 15.05 -1.88 -59.15
C ARG A 865 14.92 -1.11 -57.84
N PRO A 866 13.73 -1.05 -57.22
CA PRO A 866 13.54 -0.40 -55.93
C PRO A 866 14.29 -1.14 -54.83
N VAL A 867 14.98 -0.35 -54.00
CA VAL A 867 15.86 -0.82 -52.92
C VAL A 867 15.23 -0.52 -51.57
N ALA A 868 14.74 0.71 -51.39
CA ALA A 868 14.09 1.15 -50.17
C ALA A 868 13.25 2.41 -50.42
N ASP A 869 12.09 2.48 -49.79
CA ASP A 869 11.24 3.67 -49.75
C ASP A 869 11.18 4.19 -48.30
N GLY A 870 11.07 5.51 -48.15
CA GLY A 870 10.91 6.16 -46.84
C GLY A 870 10.00 7.37 -46.95
N ALA A 871 9.25 7.64 -45.88
CA ALA A 871 8.40 8.82 -45.76
C ALA A 871 8.60 9.47 -44.39
N TRP A 872 8.69 10.80 -44.39
CA TRP A 872 8.90 11.60 -43.19
C TRP A 872 7.89 12.74 -43.13
N THR A 873 7.29 12.92 -41.96
CA THR A 873 6.53 14.12 -41.64
C THR A 873 7.51 15.14 -41.09
N VAL A 874 7.79 16.18 -41.86
CA VAL A 874 8.84 17.16 -41.56
C VAL A 874 8.22 18.54 -41.35
N GLY A 875 8.50 19.16 -40.20
CA GLY A 875 8.04 20.51 -39.87
C GLY A 875 9.09 21.56 -40.23
N GLY A 876 8.72 22.55 -41.03
CA GLY A 876 9.58 23.65 -41.47
C GLY A 876 9.91 23.64 -42.97
N THR A 877 10.57 24.68 -43.48
CA THR A 877 10.87 24.83 -44.92
C THR A 877 12.10 24.03 -45.39
N THR A 878 12.85 23.42 -44.47
CA THR A 878 14.02 22.58 -44.73
C THR A 878 14.12 21.44 -43.72
N ALA A 879 14.50 20.24 -44.15
CA ALA A 879 14.70 19.08 -43.29
C ALA A 879 15.93 18.26 -43.71
N THR A 880 16.48 17.47 -42.78
CA THR A 880 17.53 16.49 -43.08
C THR A 880 17.04 15.09 -42.75
N VAL A 881 17.10 14.17 -43.71
CA VAL A 881 16.59 12.79 -43.56
C VAL A 881 17.66 11.78 -43.99
N ALA A 882 17.75 10.66 -43.28
CA ALA A 882 18.66 9.56 -43.63
C ALA A 882 17.92 8.51 -44.48
N VAL A 883 18.49 8.18 -45.64
CA VAL A 883 17.89 7.27 -46.63
C VAL A 883 18.81 6.08 -46.84
N LYS A 884 18.22 4.89 -46.93
CA LYS A 884 18.96 3.62 -47.08
C LYS A 884 19.34 3.37 -48.54
N LEU A 885 20.60 3.06 -48.79
CA LEU A 885 21.14 2.55 -50.05
C LEU A 885 21.24 1.02 -49.99
N GLY A 886 21.40 0.39 -51.15
CA GLY A 886 21.58 -1.06 -51.23
C GLY A 886 22.94 -1.50 -50.70
N ARG A 887 23.09 -2.82 -50.48
CA ARG A 887 24.33 -3.38 -49.94
C ARG A 887 25.49 -3.33 -50.93
N MET A 888 25.22 -3.47 -52.23
CA MET A 888 26.27 -3.54 -53.26
C MET A 888 26.83 -2.15 -53.61
N PRO A 889 28.15 -2.03 -53.89
CA PRO A 889 28.73 -0.81 -54.45
C PRO A 889 28.10 -0.49 -55.81
N GLY A 890 27.94 0.79 -56.13
CA GLY A 890 27.31 1.23 -57.37
C GLY A 890 26.52 2.54 -57.23
N ALA A 891 25.94 3.00 -58.33
CA ALA A 891 25.11 4.20 -58.35
C ALA A 891 23.66 3.88 -57.96
N TYR A 892 23.09 4.69 -57.07
CA TYR A 892 21.70 4.68 -56.66
C TYR A 892 21.04 6.00 -57.06
N LEU A 893 19.77 5.95 -57.43
CA LEU A 893 18.95 7.13 -57.74
C LEU A 893 17.87 7.27 -56.67
N LEU A 894 17.82 8.43 -56.02
CA LEU A 894 16.87 8.74 -54.97
C LEU A 894 15.88 9.78 -55.52
N ARG A 895 14.63 9.37 -55.70
CA ARG A 895 13.54 10.22 -56.13
C ARG A 895 12.84 10.79 -54.91
N VAL A 896 13.01 12.08 -54.67
CA VAL A 896 12.51 12.83 -53.51
C VAL A 896 11.28 13.64 -53.93
N GLN A 897 10.18 13.52 -53.19
CA GLN A 897 8.91 14.17 -53.50
C GLN A 897 8.32 14.84 -52.26
N SER A 898 7.82 16.07 -52.43
CA SER A 898 7.04 16.81 -51.42
C SER A 898 5.89 17.52 -52.12
N GLY A 899 4.65 17.06 -51.90
CA GLY A 899 3.49 17.51 -52.67
C GLY A 899 3.61 17.15 -54.15
N SER A 900 3.40 18.12 -55.05
CA SER A 900 3.56 17.96 -56.49
C SER A 900 5.00 18.16 -56.99
N ALA A 901 5.92 18.64 -56.14
CA ALA A 901 7.32 18.84 -56.49
C ALA A 901 8.12 17.54 -56.32
N VAL A 902 8.86 17.15 -57.35
CA VAL A 902 9.70 15.94 -57.38
C VAL A 902 11.10 16.29 -57.86
N LYS A 903 12.13 15.78 -57.20
CA LYS A 903 13.53 15.92 -57.59
C LYS A 903 14.28 14.60 -57.40
N THR A 904 15.05 14.18 -58.40
CA THR A 904 15.86 12.95 -58.32
C THR A 904 17.32 13.32 -58.17
N VAL A 905 18.02 12.69 -57.23
CA VAL A 905 19.45 12.87 -57.01
C VAL A 905 20.18 11.53 -57.10
N ARG A 906 21.40 11.54 -57.64
CA ARG A 906 22.24 10.34 -57.80
C ARG A 906 23.26 10.27 -56.66
N VAL A 907 23.37 9.11 -56.03
CA VAL A 907 24.37 8.82 -54.99
C VAL A 907 25.22 7.63 -55.42
N VAL A 908 26.54 7.77 -55.34
CA VAL A 908 27.48 6.70 -55.65
C VAL A 908 27.95 6.07 -54.33
N LYS A 909 27.68 4.78 -54.19
CA LYS A 909 28.20 3.99 -53.08
C LYS A 909 29.50 3.33 -53.52
N ASN A 910 30.58 3.63 -52.81
CA ASN A 910 31.89 3.03 -53.05
C ASN A 910 32.05 1.77 -52.19
N GLU A 911 33.02 0.92 -52.52
CA GLU A 911 33.41 -0.21 -51.67
C GLU A 911 33.86 0.21 -50.27
#